data_AF-A0A150WDH0-F1
#
_entry.id   AF-A0A150WDH0-F1
#
_cell.length_a   1.000
_cell.length_b   1.000
_cell.length_c   1.000
_cell.angle_alpha   90.00
_cell.angle_beta   90.00
_cell.angle_gamma   90.00
#
_symmetry.space_group_name_H-M   'P 1'
#
loop_
_entity.id
_entity.type
_entity.pdbx_description
1 polymer ?
#
loop_
_entity_poly.entity_id
_entity_poly.type
_entity_poly.pdbx_seq_one_letter_code
_entity_poly.pdbx_strand_id
1 'polypeptide(L)'
;MLLSACTERSLEMAFLNPAILNKSEFKITNENNGDLLPDATESSIQLEAECSANIQYVEIQNPDTKVWTKSTELIAGGDTNCADDSKISFSIPSSYAAPFMPSVPGDFRQPFQIRWAVKNHEGEISVYYKTLNVLFKAPSVSATSDLIGPNQVANGYTVSGTCSKQAGFVEVTDVFATKQTVTCDSGTYSLNATLKSPITSGPLTYKVKHAASASSRAYAEIEKTVTADLDAPEILVTKPAAGAILTDADYSTGTAFAIAGTCSEDLLPVNVKVNGLLSTSFTCSATKEFSGDIVLPEGASDIQVQQTDAVGNETSVTVSVTKDTSGPGDFTITGVQSTVDDNTIDNVLTGTVLRVDFSNSVDAVSYDVQIKDMSGTIICPTRNVTTGYAVFSGCTLTNGVSYKVYASAKDNLARVTTALNDAYTFSVQLPVPAITRAYSDSTNVTYRAGDAIVINLQFSRSIVVSGSPRVTLNTGETVNFSSGSVVAGTDNKLFRFTYFPGVNIDVNALDISDVSANGGTLKDAVNGTDANLALPTAPSSRLTASNIGIDSVAPGTVTGLSITAIPKRIDLTPTISFTAPADPDPLTYWMKVSRQSDNLQIMAWSQVALSTTGILLNNALVEPGVQYRVEVQVKDPHGNAGGIAQSFYVSTSCPANFAYVYNEPYQAQPFCVARYEAKVNANAPQFIPTGAPVSATLMQAIPACNSLGVGYTLISNNQWNAVADLIVRRAENWTNNSVGVGILHRGNNQIVSLSAVQESDPCWPQTDTALCASNGNKRKHILPFNQSVWDMAGNAMELVSDTDSVSPQTADYVSMLAASAVKTKYGTNQTCSAPSGVDYCGFGRIDLSNNAGNVIWRGGSSVSTAPKGIGVFSAIRSGDASTIFTDGGFRCVYEL
;
A
#
# COMPACT_ATOMS: atom_id res chain seq x y z
N MET A 1 -97.62 -68.94 -59.05
CA MET A 1 -98.78 -69.25 -58.19
C MET A 1 -99.50 -67.94 -57.89
N LEU A 2 -100.76 -67.82 -58.32
CA LEU A 2 -101.89 -66.98 -57.82
C LEU A 2 -101.54 -65.59 -57.21
N LEU A 3 -101.99 -64.45 -57.74
CA LEU A 3 -103.39 -64.11 -58.06
C LEU A 3 -103.60 -63.45 -59.44
N SER A 4 -104.69 -63.89 -60.08
CA SER A 4 -105.20 -63.71 -61.45
C SER A 4 -106.18 -62.54 -61.57
N ALA A 5 -105.96 -61.52 -62.42
CA ALA A 5 -106.19 -61.40 -63.87
C ALA A 5 -107.65 -61.06 -64.29
N CYS A 6 -107.81 -59.79 -64.72
CA CYS A 6 -108.75 -59.26 -65.74
C CYS A 6 -110.26 -59.30 -65.44
N THR A 7 -111.10 -58.32 -65.77
CA THR A 7 -111.03 -56.93 -66.24
C THR A 7 -112.50 -56.51 -66.32
N GLU A 8 -112.97 -55.55 -65.51
CA GLU A 8 -114.33 -55.00 -65.64
C GLU A 8 -114.36 -53.88 -66.68
N ARG A 9 -114.73 -54.29 -67.90
CA ARG A 9 -115.90 -53.83 -68.69
C ARG A 9 -116.60 -52.51 -68.28
N SER A 10 -117.12 -51.66 -69.17
CA SER A 10 -117.19 -51.58 -70.65
C SER A 10 -118.18 -50.45 -71.03
N LEU A 11 -118.20 -50.05 -72.32
CA LEU A 11 -119.05 -49.07 -73.04
C LEU A 11 -118.40 -47.69 -73.20
N GLU A 12 -117.47 -47.48 -74.14
CA GLU A 12 -117.64 -47.36 -75.61
C GLU A 12 -118.65 -46.32 -76.09
N MET A 13 -118.10 -45.35 -76.83
CA MET A 13 -118.58 -44.81 -78.10
C MET A 13 -119.88 -43.99 -78.07
N ALA A 14 -120.02 -42.89 -78.77
CA ALA A 14 -119.17 -42.09 -79.66
C ALA A 14 -120.03 -40.86 -80.02
N PHE A 15 -119.46 -39.97 -80.81
CA PHE A 15 -120.08 -38.91 -81.61
C PHE A 15 -119.83 -37.48 -81.12
N LEU A 16 -118.95 -36.84 -81.88
CA LEU A 16 -119.03 -35.46 -82.36
C LEU A 16 -118.44 -34.35 -81.46
N ASN A 17 -117.19 -34.02 -81.84
CA ASN A 17 -116.66 -32.68 -82.11
C ASN A 17 -116.11 -31.85 -80.92
N PRO A 18 -114.77 -31.85 -80.67
CA PRO A 18 -114.12 -30.92 -79.73
C PRO A 18 -114.13 -29.45 -80.18
N ALA A 19 -114.63 -29.11 -81.38
CA ALA A 19 -114.63 -27.75 -81.89
C ALA A 19 -115.67 -26.81 -81.25
N ILE A 20 -116.26 -27.14 -80.09
CA ILE A 20 -117.20 -26.26 -79.35
C ILE A 20 -116.85 -26.16 -77.84
N LEU A 21 -115.58 -26.35 -77.45
CA LEU A 21 -115.04 -25.95 -76.13
C LEU A 21 -113.87 -24.99 -76.32
N ASN A 22 -114.16 -23.68 -76.44
CA ASN A 22 -113.13 -22.65 -76.52
C ASN A 22 -112.43 -22.41 -75.16
N LYS A 23 -111.37 -23.21 -74.92
CA LYS A 23 -110.07 -22.95 -74.25
C LYS A 23 -109.98 -22.22 -72.89
N SER A 24 -109.56 -22.97 -71.87
CA SER A 24 -109.01 -22.48 -70.57
C SER A 24 -107.69 -23.20 -70.17
N GLU A 25 -106.78 -23.46 -71.11
CA GLU A 25 -105.48 -24.10 -70.81
C GLU A 25 -104.49 -23.09 -70.20
N PHE A 26 -103.76 -23.50 -69.15
CA PHE A 26 -102.55 -22.86 -68.63
C PHE A 26 -101.44 -23.92 -68.61
N LYS A 27 -100.50 -23.81 -69.55
CA LYS A 27 -99.45 -24.81 -69.76
C LYS A 27 -98.09 -24.16 -69.57
N ILE A 28 -97.37 -24.57 -68.53
CA ILE A 28 -95.98 -24.15 -68.32
C ILE A 28 -95.13 -24.80 -69.41
N THR A 29 -94.36 -23.99 -70.14
CA THR A 29 -93.61 -24.42 -71.33
C THR A 29 -92.15 -24.74 -71.03
N ASN A 30 -91.58 -24.16 -69.97
CA ASN A 30 -90.18 -24.33 -69.60
C ASN A 30 -89.96 -25.32 -68.44
N GLU A 31 -91.00 -26.02 -67.99
CA GLU A 31 -90.85 -27.15 -67.07
C GLU A 31 -90.34 -28.38 -67.80
N ASN A 32 -89.45 -29.13 -67.16
CA ASN A 32 -88.99 -30.43 -67.64
C ASN A 32 -89.32 -31.48 -66.57
N ASN A 33 -90.28 -32.37 -66.85
CA ASN A 33 -90.82 -33.34 -65.89
C ASN A 33 -91.25 -32.71 -64.54
N GLY A 34 -91.78 -31.49 -64.56
CA GLY A 34 -92.22 -30.76 -63.37
C GLY A 34 -91.12 -30.02 -62.61
N ASP A 35 -89.88 -30.02 -63.11
CA ASP A 35 -88.79 -29.21 -62.58
C ASP A 35 -88.59 -27.94 -63.41
N LEU A 36 -88.40 -26.82 -62.72
CA LEU A 36 -87.81 -25.61 -63.25
C LEU A 36 -86.35 -25.55 -62.83
N LEU A 37 -85.50 -25.08 -63.74
CA LEU A 37 -84.11 -24.82 -63.44
C LEU A 37 -83.95 -23.34 -63.09
N PRO A 38 -83.15 -23.00 -62.09
CA PRO A 38 -82.83 -21.61 -61.83
C PRO A 38 -81.96 -21.04 -62.97
N ASP A 39 -81.84 -19.72 -63.02
CA ASP A 39 -80.87 -19.04 -63.86
C ASP A 39 -79.42 -19.47 -63.53
N ALA A 40 -78.48 -19.10 -64.40
CA ALA A 40 -77.08 -19.48 -64.25
C ALA A 40 -76.43 -18.98 -62.94
N THR A 41 -77.01 -17.94 -62.32
CA THR A 41 -76.58 -17.34 -61.05
C THR A 41 -77.32 -17.88 -59.83
N GLU A 42 -78.23 -18.84 -60.03
CA GLU A 42 -79.13 -19.40 -59.02
C GLU A 42 -80.00 -18.37 -58.27
N SER A 43 -80.12 -17.15 -58.79
CA SER A 43 -80.80 -16.02 -58.14
C SER A 43 -82.30 -15.99 -58.39
N SER A 44 -82.73 -16.44 -59.56
CA SER A 44 -84.14 -16.47 -59.95
C SER A 44 -84.49 -17.72 -60.73
N ILE A 45 -85.76 -18.05 -60.77
CA ILE A 45 -86.34 -19.16 -61.52
C ILE A 45 -87.30 -18.55 -62.53
N GLN A 46 -87.02 -18.72 -63.83
CA GLN A 46 -87.94 -18.27 -64.86
C GLN A 46 -89.14 -19.22 -64.93
N LEU A 47 -90.34 -18.66 -65.00
CA LEU A 47 -91.56 -19.41 -65.28
C LEU A 47 -92.19 -18.84 -66.55
N GLU A 48 -92.30 -19.70 -67.56
CA GLU A 48 -92.93 -19.39 -68.85
C GLU A 48 -94.15 -20.28 -69.02
N ALA A 49 -95.28 -19.70 -69.39
CA ALA A 49 -96.52 -20.45 -69.63
C ALA A 49 -97.30 -19.92 -70.83
N GLU A 50 -97.94 -20.82 -71.55
CA GLU A 50 -98.94 -20.54 -72.59
C GLU A 50 -100.33 -20.60 -71.95
N CYS A 51 -101.19 -19.63 -72.28
CA CYS A 51 -102.52 -19.55 -71.68
C CYS A 51 -103.62 -19.05 -72.61
N SER A 52 -104.88 -19.34 -72.24
CA SER A 52 -106.03 -18.75 -72.92
C SER A 52 -106.30 -17.31 -72.47
N ALA A 53 -106.94 -16.52 -73.34
CA ALA A 53 -107.10 -15.06 -73.25
C ALA A 53 -107.84 -14.50 -72.00
N ASN A 54 -108.22 -15.33 -71.02
CA ASN A 54 -109.08 -14.94 -69.89
C ASN A 54 -108.48 -15.17 -68.47
N ILE A 55 -107.14 -15.28 -68.32
CA ILE A 55 -106.50 -15.36 -66.99
C ILE A 55 -106.49 -13.99 -66.31
N GLN A 56 -106.88 -13.96 -65.03
CA GLN A 56 -106.99 -12.74 -64.24
C GLN A 56 -105.74 -12.45 -63.40
N TYR A 57 -105.14 -13.48 -62.81
CA TYR A 57 -103.91 -13.38 -62.04
C TYR A 57 -103.26 -14.75 -61.84
N VAL A 58 -101.96 -14.74 -61.54
CA VAL A 58 -101.18 -15.90 -61.09
C VAL A 58 -100.58 -15.57 -59.73
N GLU A 59 -100.66 -16.50 -58.79
CA GLU A 59 -100.10 -16.38 -57.44
C GLU A 59 -99.17 -17.55 -57.16
N ILE A 60 -98.10 -17.28 -56.41
CA ILE A 60 -97.08 -18.25 -56.00
C ILE A 60 -97.10 -18.35 -54.48
N GLN A 61 -97.13 -19.59 -53.97
CA GLN A 61 -97.05 -19.85 -52.55
C GLN A 61 -95.58 -19.98 -52.11
N ASN A 62 -95.17 -19.23 -51.10
CA ASN A 62 -93.87 -19.47 -50.45
C ASN A 62 -93.89 -20.81 -49.71
N PRO A 63 -92.95 -21.75 -49.95
CA PRO A 63 -92.96 -23.06 -49.31
C PRO A 63 -92.75 -23.02 -47.79
N ASP A 64 -92.07 -22.01 -47.26
CA ASP A 64 -91.83 -21.83 -45.83
C ASP A 64 -93.02 -21.14 -45.16
N THR A 65 -93.41 -19.95 -45.64
CA THR A 65 -94.47 -19.15 -44.98
C THR A 65 -95.91 -19.55 -45.36
N LYS A 66 -96.08 -20.34 -46.43
CA LYS A 66 -97.38 -20.74 -47.02
C LYS A 66 -98.27 -19.58 -47.51
N VAL A 67 -97.75 -18.36 -47.57
CA VAL A 67 -98.45 -17.17 -48.08
C VAL A 67 -98.51 -17.19 -49.60
N TRP A 68 -99.70 -16.91 -50.16
CA TRP A 68 -99.91 -16.72 -51.59
C TRP A 68 -99.69 -15.26 -51.96
N THR A 69 -98.85 -15.00 -52.96
CA THR A 69 -98.52 -13.65 -53.42
C THR A 69 -98.64 -13.57 -54.93
N LYS A 70 -99.22 -12.49 -55.44
CA LYS A 70 -99.40 -12.30 -56.89
C LYS A 70 -98.04 -12.15 -57.56
N SER A 71 -97.92 -12.68 -58.78
CA SER A 71 -96.69 -12.55 -59.58
C SER A 71 -96.26 -11.08 -59.74
N THR A 72 -97.22 -10.16 -59.92
CA THR A 72 -97.00 -8.70 -59.97
C THR A 72 -96.44 -8.08 -58.70
N GLU A 73 -96.72 -8.69 -57.54
CA GLU A 73 -96.25 -8.20 -56.23
C GLU A 73 -94.89 -8.79 -55.87
N LEU A 74 -94.53 -9.95 -56.44
CA LEU A 74 -93.23 -10.56 -56.28
C LEU A 74 -92.16 -9.89 -57.14
N ILE A 75 -92.51 -9.40 -58.34
CA ILE A 75 -91.61 -8.70 -59.27
C ILE A 75 -92.34 -7.55 -59.99
N ALA A 76 -91.72 -6.37 -60.05
CA ALA A 76 -92.24 -5.20 -60.76
C ALA A 76 -92.36 -5.46 -62.28
N GLY A 77 -93.57 -5.30 -62.84
CA GLY A 77 -93.86 -5.52 -64.27
C GLY A 77 -94.34 -6.94 -64.63
N GLY A 78 -94.68 -7.78 -63.64
CA GLY A 78 -95.25 -9.11 -63.91
C GLY A 78 -96.52 -9.03 -64.74
N ASP A 79 -96.58 -9.76 -65.86
CA ASP A 79 -97.76 -9.77 -66.72
C ASP A 79 -98.86 -10.66 -66.12
N THR A 80 -100.07 -10.12 -66.00
CA THR A 80 -101.24 -10.82 -65.45
C THR A 80 -102.33 -11.08 -66.47
N ASN A 81 -102.18 -10.60 -67.71
CA ASN A 81 -103.26 -10.70 -68.68
C ASN A 81 -102.79 -11.39 -69.96
N CYS A 82 -103.23 -12.63 -70.15
CA CYS A 82 -102.90 -13.43 -71.33
C CYS A 82 -103.62 -12.97 -72.63
N ALA A 83 -104.34 -11.83 -72.57
CA ALA A 83 -105.24 -11.36 -73.63
C ALA A 83 -104.54 -10.87 -74.90
N ASP A 84 -103.30 -10.39 -74.81
CA ASP A 84 -102.62 -9.78 -75.96
C ASP A 84 -101.72 -10.78 -76.74
N ASP A 85 -100.99 -11.67 -76.05
CA ASP A 85 -99.95 -12.52 -76.68
C ASP A 85 -100.06 -14.05 -76.43
N SER A 86 -101.10 -14.53 -75.73
CA SER A 86 -101.31 -15.97 -75.39
C SER A 86 -100.16 -16.64 -74.60
N LYS A 87 -99.24 -15.86 -74.02
CA LYS A 87 -98.10 -16.31 -73.20
C LYS A 87 -97.89 -15.38 -72.01
N ILE A 88 -97.42 -15.93 -70.89
CA ILE A 88 -96.88 -15.18 -69.76
C ILE A 88 -95.46 -15.66 -69.43
N SER A 89 -94.61 -14.72 -69.03
CA SER A 89 -93.25 -15.01 -68.57
C SER A 89 -92.90 -14.09 -67.42
N PHE A 90 -92.49 -14.66 -66.29
CA PHE A 90 -91.97 -13.89 -65.16
C PHE A 90 -90.99 -14.73 -64.34
N SER A 91 -90.11 -14.04 -63.61
CA SER A 91 -89.13 -14.70 -62.75
C SER A 91 -89.68 -14.85 -61.34
N ILE A 92 -89.18 -15.82 -60.58
CA ILE A 92 -89.47 -15.99 -59.16
C ILE A 92 -88.12 -15.98 -58.45
N PRO A 93 -87.89 -15.14 -57.44
CA PRO A 93 -86.64 -15.20 -56.68
C PRO A 93 -86.41 -16.60 -56.12
N SER A 94 -85.23 -17.19 -56.36
CA SER A 94 -84.92 -18.55 -55.90
C SER A 94 -85.02 -18.67 -54.38
N SER A 95 -84.71 -17.60 -53.65
CA SER A 95 -84.89 -17.51 -52.19
C SER A 95 -86.35 -17.61 -51.75
N TYR A 96 -87.29 -17.24 -52.61
CA TYR A 96 -88.73 -17.29 -52.31
C TYR A 96 -89.31 -18.68 -52.60
N ALA A 97 -88.96 -19.28 -53.74
CA ALA A 97 -89.44 -20.60 -54.14
C ALA A 97 -88.64 -21.76 -53.50
N ALA A 98 -87.43 -21.50 -53.04
CA ALA A 98 -86.62 -22.47 -52.31
C ALA A 98 -85.87 -21.82 -51.14
N PRO A 99 -86.51 -21.62 -49.98
CA PRO A 99 -85.89 -20.94 -48.85
C PRO A 99 -84.81 -21.77 -48.12
N PHE A 100 -84.86 -23.11 -48.14
CA PHE A 100 -83.97 -23.99 -47.38
C PHE A 100 -82.61 -24.26 -48.07
N MET A 101 -81.52 -24.37 -47.29
CA MET A 101 -80.17 -24.72 -47.77
C MET A 101 -79.87 -26.22 -47.52
N PRO A 102 -79.16 -26.94 -48.42
CA PRO A 102 -78.82 -28.35 -48.22
C PRO A 102 -77.74 -28.55 -47.14
N SER A 103 -77.81 -29.66 -46.41
CA SER A 103 -76.78 -30.09 -45.45
C SER A 103 -75.86 -31.20 -45.96
N VAL A 104 -76.14 -31.76 -47.14
CA VAL A 104 -75.39 -32.87 -47.77
C VAL A 104 -74.96 -32.49 -49.19
N PRO A 105 -73.80 -32.94 -49.68
CA PRO A 105 -73.37 -32.70 -51.05
C PRO A 105 -74.25 -33.46 -52.05
N GLY A 106 -74.50 -32.85 -53.22
CA GLY A 106 -75.33 -33.39 -54.29
C GLY A 106 -76.39 -32.41 -54.82
N ASP A 107 -77.16 -32.86 -55.80
CA ASP A 107 -78.28 -32.11 -56.38
C ASP A 107 -79.37 -31.84 -55.32
N PHE A 108 -79.98 -30.66 -55.35
CA PHE A 108 -81.00 -30.24 -54.40
C PHE A 108 -82.30 -29.89 -55.12
N ARG A 109 -83.41 -30.54 -54.72
CA ARG A 109 -84.73 -30.40 -55.35
C ARG A 109 -85.75 -29.90 -54.33
N GLN A 110 -86.49 -28.85 -54.65
CA GLN A 110 -87.46 -28.22 -53.74
C GLN A 110 -88.82 -27.98 -54.42
N PRO A 111 -89.93 -28.56 -53.91
CA PRO A 111 -91.28 -28.28 -54.41
C PRO A 111 -91.83 -26.91 -53.93
N PHE A 112 -92.62 -26.25 -54.79
CA PHE A 112 -93.43 -25.06 -54.50
C PHE A 112 -94.75 -25.07 -55.29
N GLN A 113 -95.75 -24.28 -54.87
CA GLN A 113 -97.08 -24.28 -55.50
C GLN A 113 -97.39 -22.97 -56.21
N ILE A 114 -98.10 -23.06 -57.33
CA ILE A 114 -98.69 -21.92 -58.04
C ILE A 114 -100.20 -22.10 -58.20
N ARG A 115 -100.93 -21.00 -58.32
CA ARG A 115 -102.35 -21.01 -58.68
C ARG A 115 -102.69 -19.87 -59.62
N TRP A 116 -103.69 -20.07 -60.49
CA TRP A 116 -104.16 -19.05 -61.44
C TRP A 116 -105.69 -19.03 -61.51
N ALA A 117 -106.23 -17.84 -61.76
CA ALA A 117 -107.67 -17.59 -61.82
C ALA A 117 -108.12 -17.33 -63.26
N VAL A 118 -109.18 -18.02 -63.71
CA VAL A 118 -109.75 -17.90 -65.06
C VAL A 118 -111.19 -17.39 -64.98
N LYS A 119 -111.54 -16.39 -65.81
CA LYS A 119 -112.91 -15.85 -65.90
C LYS A 119 -113.65 -16.45 -67.11
N ASN A 120 -114.84 -17.01 -66.90
CA ASN A 120 -115.66 -17.54 -68.00
C ASN A 120 -116.44 -16.43 -68.74
N HIS A 121 -117.12 -16.78 -69.85
CA HIS A 121 -117.88 -15.82 -70.65
C HIS A 121 -119.09 -15.22 -69.91
N GLU A 122 -119.58 -15.89 -68.85
CA GLU A 122 -120.68 -15.43 -67.98
C GLU A 122 -120.20 -14.55 -66.82
N GLY A 123 -118.88 -14.39 -66.65
CA GLY A 123 -118.24 -13.52 -65.68
C GLY A 123 -117.80 -14.19 -64.36
N GLU A 124 -118.00 -15.51 -64.22
CA GLU A 124 -117.62 -16.31 -63.05
C GLU A 124 -116.11 -16.64 -63.04
N ILE A 125 -115.46 -16.62 -61.87
CA ILE A 125 -114.01 -16.88 -61.73
C ILE A 125 -113.77 -18.25 -61.08
N SER A 126 -112.99 -19.10 -61.74
CA SER A 126 -112.50 -20.39 -61.21
C SER A 126 -110.98 -20.35 -60.98
N VAL A 127 -110.49 -20.93 -59.87
CA VAL A 127 -109.06 -20.96 -59.51
C VAL A 127 -108.51 -22.38 -59.58
N TYR A 128 -107.38 -22.55 -60.26
CA TYR A 128 -106.67 -23.82 -60.43
C TYR A 128 -105.27 -23.74 -59.81
N TYR A 129 -104.71 -24.86 -59.36
CA TYR A 129 -103.37 -24.92 -58.75
C TYR A 129 -102.51 -26.04 -59.34
N LYS A 130 -101.19 -25.86 -59.27
CA LYS A 130 -100.19 -26.86 -59.69
C LYS A 130 -98.95 -26.79 -58.78
N THR A 131 -98.40 -27.95 -58.44
CA THR A 131 -97.10 -28.04 -57.74
C THR A 131 -95.98 -28.17 -58.78
N LEU A 132 -94.93 -27.39 -58.61
CA LEU A 132 -93.70 -27.40 -59.39
C LEU A 132 -92.51 -27.68 -58.47
N ASN A 133 -91.39 -28.05 -59.04
CA ASN A 133 -90.13 -28.19 -58.32
C ASN A 133 -89.09 -27.23 -58.89
N VAL A 134 -88.15 -26.79 -58.08
CA VAL A 134 -86.88 -26.24 -58.55
C VAL A 134 -85.75 -27.23 -58.26
N LEU A 135 -84.90 -27.48 -59.27
CA LEU A 135 -83.75 -28.39 -59.17
C LEU A 135 -82.44 -27.62 -59.33
N PHE A 136 -81.62 -27.60 -58.28
CA PHE A 136 -80.25 -27.10 -58.27
C PHE A 136 -79.30 -28.29 -58.46
N LYS A 137 -78.34 -28.19 -59.38
CA LYS A 137 -77.40 -29.28 -59.68
C LYS A 137 -76.03 -29.03 -59.05
N ALA A 138 -75.49 -30.02 -58.35
CA ALA A 138 -74.17 -29.93 -57.77
C ALA A 138 -73.08 -29.93 -58.87
N PRO A 139 -71.99 -29.17 -58.68
CA PRO A 139 -70.82 -29.25 -59.54
C PRO A 139 -69.96 -30.49 -59.20
N SER A 140 -68.81 -30.67 -59.85
CA SER A 140 -67.81 -31.70 -59.49
C SER A 140 -66.45 -31.08 -59.15
N VAL A 141 -65.65 -31.79 -58.34
CA VAL A 141 -64.32 -31.37 -57.86
C VAL A 141 -63.36 -32.55 -57.71
N SER A 142 -62.05 -32.32 -57.91
CA SER A 142 -60.95 -33.29 -57.67
C SER A 142 -59.79 -32.64 -56.89
N ALA A 143 -58.83 -33.42 -56.37
CA ALA A 143 -57.64 -32.90 -55.69
C ALA A 143 -56.39 -33.80 -55.89
N THR A 144 -55.21 -33.20 -56.04
CA THR A 144 -53.88 -33.86 -56.11
C THR A 144 -53.32 -34.16 -54.72
N SER A 145 -52.24 -34.94 -54.59
CA SER A 145 -51.59 -35.23 -53.29
C SER A 145 -50.08 -35.40 -53.44
N ASP A 146 -49.30 -34.50 -52.82
CA ASP A 146 -47.83 -34.54 -52.74
C ASP A 146 -47.39 -34.63 -51.26
N LEU A 147 -46.16 -35.08 -50.99
CA LEU A 147 -45.64 -35.18 -49.62
C LEU A 147 -45.53 -33.82 -48.92
N ILE A 148 -45.77 -33.81 -47.61
CA ILE A 148 -45.55 -32.64 -46.74
C ILE A 148 -44.20 -32.79 -46.03
N GLY A 149 -43.21 -32.02 -46.47
CA GLY A 149 -41.93 -31.87 -45.77
C GLY A 149 -41.85 -30.60 -44.92
N PRO A 150 -40.69 -30.34 -44.31
CA PRO A 150 -40.48 -29.18 -43.44
C PRO A 150 -40.67 -27.84 -44.19
N ASN A 151 -40.32 -27.80 -45.47
CA ASN A 151 -40.52 -26.61 -46.31
C ASN A 151 -42.00 -26.30 -46.54
N GLN A 152 -42.82 -27.32 -46.76
CA GLN A 152 -44.27 -27.20 -46.94
C GLN A 152 -44.96 -26.82 -45.63
N VAL A 153 -44.44 -27.28 -44.48
CA VAL A 153 -44.90 -26.81 -43.16
C VAL A 153 -44.61 -25.33 -42.95
N ALA A 154 -43.41 -24.86 -43.32
CA ALA A 154 -43.00 -23.48 -43.12
C ALA A 154 -43.68 -22.49 -44.09
N ASN A 155 -43.88 -22.88 -45.36
CA ASN A 155 -44.28 -21.97 -46.42
C ASN A 155 -45.70 -22.22 -46.99
N GLY A 156 -46.43 -23.19 -46.44
CA GLY A 156 -47.75 -23.61 -46.90
C GLY A 156 -47.70 -24.80 -47.86
N TYR A 157 -48.84 -25.50 -47.95
CA TYR A 157 -49.02 -26.67 -48.80
C TYR A 157 -49.99 -26.36 -49.94
N THR A 158 -49.56 -26.58 -51.19
CA THR A 158 -50.37 -26.27 -52.36
C THR A 158 -51.38 -27.39 -52.63
N VAL A 159 -52.67 -27.09 -52.46
CA VAL A 159 -53.79 -27.95 -52.86
C VAL A 159 -54.28 -27.52 -54.23
N SER A 160 -54.28 -28.42 -55.20
CA SER A 160 -54.75 -28.14 -56.56
C SER A 160 -55.62 -29.27 -57.10
N GLY A 161 -56.46 -28.96 -58.11
CA GLY A 161 -57.33 -29.93 -58.76
C GLY A 161 -58.26 -29.32 -59.80
N THR A 162 -59.25 -30.10 -60.24
CA THR A 162 -60.26 -29.68 -61.24
C THR A 162 -61.58 -29.32 -60.58
N CYS A 163 -62.33 -28.39 -61.17
CA CYS A 163 -63.63 -27.93 -60.69
C CYS A 163 -64.55 -27.59 -61.87
N SER A 164 -65.84 -27.98 -61.81
CA SER A 164 -66.70 -27.98 -63.02
C SER A 164 -67.53 -26.72 -63.25
N LYS A 165 -67.40 -25.68 -62.41
CA LYS A 165 -68.18 -24.44 -62.52
C LYS A 165 -67.25 -23.25 -62.48
N GLN A 166 -67.16 -22.55 -63.62
CA GLN A 166 -66.37 -21.33 -63.75
C GLN A 166 -66.85 -20.28 -62.74
N ALA A 167 -65.89 -19.59 -62.10
CA ALA A 167 -66.15 -18.63 -61.03
C ALA A 167 -66.85 -19.22 -59.79
N GLY A 168 -66.97 -20.56 -59.70
CA GLY A 168 -67.49 -21.24 -58.53
C GLY A 168 -66.52 -21.21 -57.34
N PHE A 169 -67.04 -21.46 -56.16
CA PHE A 169 -66.33 -21.39 -54.89
C PHE A 169 -65.78 -22.76 -54.49
N VAL A 170 -64.46 -22.88 -54.34
CA VAL A 170 -63.76 -24.06 -53.81
C VAL A 170 -63.27 -23.76 -52.38
N GLU A 171 -63.42 -24.73 -51.49
CA GLU A 171 -63.11 -24.64 -50.07
C GLU A 171 -62.30 -25.86 -49.63
N VAL A 172 -61.23 -25.65 -48.86
CA VAL A 172 -60.41 -26.72 -48.27
C VAL A 172 -60.41 -26.64 -46.73
N THR A 173 -60.50 -27.80 -46.07
CA THR A 173 -60.66 -27.91 -44.60
C THR A 173 -59.85 -29.07 -43.98
N ASP A 174 -60.04 -29.30 -42.67
CA ASP A 174 -59.42 -30.34 -41.83
C ASP A 174 -57.95 -30.11 -41.46
N VAL A 175 -56.97 -30.56 -42.28
CA VAL A 175 -55.53 -30.41 -41.98
C VAL A 175 -55.05 -28.96 -42.01
N PHE A 176 -55.89 -28.02 -42.45
CA PHE A 176 -55.58 -26.60 -42.59
C PHE A 176 -56.10 -25.79 -41.39
N ALA A 177 -55.36 -24.75 -40.99
CA ALA A 177 -55.56 -24.03 -39.72
C ALA A 177 -56.93 -23.32 -39.61
N THR A 178 -57.45 -22.85 -40.73
CA THR A 178 -58.82 -22.34 -40.91
C THR A 178 -59.34 -22.82 -42.25
N LYS A 179 -60.67 -22.77 -42.43
CA LYS A 179 -61.30 -22.89 -43.74
C LYS A 179 -60.68 -21.88 -44.71
N GLN A 180 -60.13 -22.37 -45.82
CA GLN A 180 -59.51 -21.54 -46.85
C GLN A 180 -60.19 -21.78 -48.20
N THR A 181 -60.31 -20.71 -48.99
CA THR A 181 -61.22 -20.71 -50.13
C THR A 181 -60.54 -20.10 -51.35
N VAL A 182 -60.78 -20.68 -52.52
CA VAL A 182 -60.28 -20.21 -53.81
C VAL A 182 -61.39 -20.29 -54.85
N THR A 183 -61.33 -19.45 -55.87
CA THR A 183 -62.29 -19.48 -56.97
C THR A 183 -61.83 -20.49 -58.03
N CYS A 184 -62.78 -21.24 -58.57
CA CYS A 184 -62.57 -22.10 -59.73
C CYS A 184 -62.33 -21.25 -60.97
N ASP A 185 -61.15 -21.39 -61.57
CA ASP A 185 -60.75 -20.67 -62.78
C ASP A 185 -60.35 -21.64 -63.90
N SER A 186 -61.00 -21.48 -65.04
CA SER A 186 -60.76 -22.22 -66.28
C SER A 186 -60.83 -23.75 -66.09
N GLY A 187 -61.72 -24.20 -65.20
CA GLY A 187 -61.93 -25.62 -64.87
C GLY A 187 -60.97 -26.19 -63.81
N THR A 188 -60.12 -25.36 -63.21
CA THR A 188 -59.11 -25.77 -62.21
C THR A 188 -59.08 -24.83 -61.00
N TYR A 189 -58.47 -25.29 -59.92
CA TYR A 189 -58.14 -24.44 -58.77
C TYR A 189 -56.77 -24.81 -58.23
N SER A 190 -56.09 -23.82 -57.64
CA SER A 190 -54.82 -24.01 -56.93
C SER A 190 -54.76 -23.02 -55.77
N LEU A 191 -54.50 -23.53 -54.58
CA LEU A 191 -54.48 -22.77 -53.34
C LEU A 191 -53.28 -23.19 -52.51
N ASN A 192 -52.38 -22.26 -52.22
CA ASN A 192 -51.36 -22.49 -51.19
C ASN A 192 -52.02 -22.33 -49.82
N ALA A 193 -52.31 -23.46 -49.18
CA ALA A 193 -53.07 -23.53 -47.94
C ALA A 193 -52.16 -23.65 -46.72
N THR A 194 -52.43 -22.83 -45.71
CA THR A 194 -51.69 -22.90 -44.45
C THR A 194 -52.11 -24.14 -43.65
N LEU A 195 -51.15 -25.06 -43.44
CA LEU A 195 -51.32 -26.24 -42.60
C LEU A 195 -51.60 -25.85 -41.15
N LYS A 196 -52.36 -26.69 -40.44
CA LYS A 196 -52.53 -26.59 -38.99
C LYS A 196 -51.17 -26.83 -38.33
N SER A 197 -50.88 -26.09 -37.27
CA SER A 197 -49.69 -26.33 -36.45
C SER A 197 -50.11 -26.72 -35.04
N PRO A 198 -49.56 -27.79 -34.44
CA PRO A 198 -48.58 -28.71 -35.02
C PRO A 198 -49.21 -29.81 -35.90
N ILE A 199 -48.45 -30.31 -36.89
CA ILE A 199 -48.67 -31.61 -37.54
C ILE A 199 -47.53 -32.57 -37.21
N THR A 200 -47.80 -33.86 -37.29
CA THR A 200 -46.83 -34.95 -37.05
C THR A 200 -46.56 -35.73 -38.33
N SER A 201 -45.39 -36.36 -38.40
CA SER A 201 -45.06 -37.35 -39.43
C SER A 201 -46.15 -38.44 -39.49
N GLY A 202 -46.53 -38.87 -40.69
CA GLY A 202 -47.59 -39.86 -40.94
C GLY A 202 -48.74 -39.37 -41.84
N PRO A 203 -49.79 -40.20 -42.01
CA PRO A 203 -50.93 -39.87 -42.90
C PRO A 203 -51.88 -38.83 -42.29
N LEU A 204 -52.25 -37.83 -43.09
CA LEU A 204 -53.17 -36.74 -42.77
C LEU A 204 -54.29 -36.66 -43.82
N THR A 205 -55.47 -36.17 -43.47
CA THR A 205 -56.61 -36.03 -44.40
C THR A 205 -57.11 -34.59 -44.52
N TYR A 206 -57.61 -34.23 -45.70
CA TYR A 206 -58.29 -32.96 -45.95
C TYR A 206 -59.46 -33.10 -46.91
N LYS A 207 -60.46 -32.23 -46.76
CA LYS A 207 -61.61 -32.17 -47.65
C LYS A 207 -61.55 -30.99 -48.60
N VAL A 208 -62.16 -31.17 -49.77
CA VAL A 208 -62.37 -30.12 -50.77
C VAL A 208 -63.84 -30.06 -51.15
N LYS A 209 -64.46 -28.89 -50.95
CA LYS A 209 -65.85 -28.59 -51.30
C LYS A 209 -65.91 -27.61 -52.46
N HIS A 210 -66.82 -27.81 -53.43
CA HIS A 210 -67.04 -26.90 -54.56
C HIS A 210 -68.53 -26.60 -54.77
N ALA A 211 -68.87 -25.32 -54.96
CA ALA A 211 -70.23 -24.83 -55.18
C ALA A 211 -70.24 -23.72 -56.26
N ALA A 212 -71.38 -23.44 -56.89
CA ALA A 212 -71.44 -22.36 -57.90
C ALA A 212 -71.30 -20.95 -57.29
N SER A 213 -71.72 -20.78 -56.03
CA SER A 213 -71.52 -19.59 -55.21
C SER A 213 -71.51 -19.94 -53.72
N ALA A 214 -71.11 -19.02 -52.83
CA ALA A 214 -71.16 -19.25 -51.38
C ALA A 214 -72.60 -19.48 -50.86
N SER A 215 -73.59 -18.96 -51.57
CA SER A 215 -75.03 -19.11 -51.28
C SER A 215 -75.71 -20.19 -52.12
N SER A 216 -74.95 -20.98 -52.89
CA SER A 216 -75.54 -22.02 -53.75
C SER A 216 -76.21 -23.11 -52.94
N ARG A 217 -77.31 -23.60 -53.48
CA ARG A 217 -78.16 -24.62 -52.84
C ARG A 217 -77.81 -26.05 -53.28
N ALA A 218 -76.69 -26.24 -53.99
CA ALA A 218 -76.11 -27.55 -54.30
C ALA A 218 -74.56 -27.43 -54.36
N TYR A 219 -73.86 -28.45 -53.88
CA TYR A 219 -72.38 -28.47 -53.82
C TYR A 219 -71.83 -29.90 -53.90
N ALA A 220 -70.58 -30.07 -54.31
CA ALA A 220 -69.82 -31.32 -54.21
C ALA A 220 -68.75 -31.24 -53.12
N GLU A 221 -68.39 -32.37 -52.55
CA GLU A 221 -67.33 -32.48 -51.55
C GLU A 221 -66.58 -33.82 -51.71
N ILE A 222 -65.26 -33.80 -51.58
CA ILE A 222 -64.37 -34.98 -51.58
C ILE A 222 -63.41 -34.95 -50.39
N GLU A 223 -62.90 -36.11 -49.99
CA GLU A 223 -61.85 -36.25 -48.96
C GLU A 223 -60.59 -36.88 -49.59
N LYS A 224 -59.41 -36.41 -49.18
CA LYS A 224 -58.10 -36.85 -49.70
C LYS A 224 -57.11 -37.10 -48.56
N THR A 225 -56.28 -38.13 -48.70
CA THR A 225 -55.17 -38.44 -47.78
C THR A 225 -53.83 -38.00 -48.37
N VAL A 226 -52.96 -37.44 -47.52
CA VAL A 226 -51.58 -37.00 -47.81
C VAL A 226 -50.65 -37.50 -46.70
N THR A 227 -49.35 -37.69 -46.97
CA THR A 227 -48.38 -38.12 -45.95
C THR A 227 -47.42 -36.98 -45.63
N ALA A 228 -47.21 -36.71 -44.34
CA ALA A 228 -46.17 -35.81 -43.85
C ALA A 228 -44.94 -36.61 -43.43
N ASP A 229 -43.76 -36.10 -43.77
CA ASP A 229 -42.45 -36.64 -43.40
C ASP A 229 -41.61 -35.50 -42.80
N LEU A 230 -41.43 -35.54 -41.48
CA LEU A 230 -40.76 -34.51 -40.69
C LEU A 230 -39.59 -35.08 -39.88
N ASP A 231 -39.23 -36.35 -40.11
CA ASP A 231 -38.20 -37.04 -39.37
C ASP A 231 -36.84 -36.73 -40.01
N ALA A 232 -35.92 -36.14 -39.24
CA ALA A 232 -34.60 -35.78 -39.75
C ALA A 232 -33.66 -37.00 -39.85
N PRO A 233 -32.71 -37.01 -40.80
CA PRO A 233 -31.78 -38.12 -40.96
C PRO A 233 -30.84 -38.27 -39.76
N GLU A 234 -30.34 -39.48 -39.49
CA GLU A 234 -29.34 -39.74 -38.45
C GLU A 234 -27.92 -39.74 -39.04
N ILE A 235 -26.97 -39.09 -38.36
CA ILE A 235 -25.57 -39.07 -38.77
C ILE A 235 -24.63 -39.14 -37.56
N LEU A 236 -23.50 -39.82 -37.70
CA LEU A 236 -22.44 -39.92 -36.69
C LEU A 236 -21.07 -39.86 -37.33
N VAL A 237 -20.11 -39.18 -36.71
CA VAL A 237 -18.70 -39.17 -37.11
C VAL A 237 -17.90 -40.06 -36.16
N THR A 238 -17.18 -41.05 -36.69
CA THR A 238 -16.37 -42.01 -35.92
C THR A 238 -14.87 -41.76 -36.05
N LYS A 239 -14.43 -41.07 -37.12
CA LYS A 239 -13.06 -40.62 -37.32
C LYS A 239 -13.05 -39.24 -38.01
N PRO A 240 -12.19 -38.29 -37.62
CA PRO A 240 -11.31 -38.32 -36.44
C PRO A 240 -12.10 -38.25 -35.12
N ALA A 241 -11.47 -38.62 -34.01
CA ALA A 241 -12.07 -38.47 -32.68
C ALA A 241 -12.18 -36.98 -32.31
N ALA A 242 -13.23 -36.59 -31.60
CA ALA A 242 -13.39 -35.23 -31.11
C ALA A 242 -12.23 -34.83 -30.20
N GLY A 243 -11.62 -33.68 -30.49
CA GLY A 243 -10.47 -33.14 -29.78
C GLY A 243 -9.12 -33.76 -30.16
N ALA A 244 -9.06 -34.60 -31.21
CA ALA A 244 -7.80 -35.16 -31.66
C ALA A 244 -6.81 -34.07 -32.12
N ILE A 245 -5.55 -34.22 -31.72
CA ILE A 245 -4.43 -33.49 -32.31
C ILE A 245 -3.88 -34.36 -33.43
N LEU A 246 -4.01 -33.89 -34.66
CA LEU A 246 -3.65 -34.61 -35.87
C LEU A 246 -2.25 -34.16 -36.32
N THR A 247 -1.35 -35.13 -36.40
CA THR A 247 0.04 -34.95 -36.79
C THR A 247 0.29 -35.49 -38.19
N ASP A 248 1.51 -35.32 -38.68
CA ASP A 248 2.00 -35.93 -39.92
C ASP A 248 1.97 -37.47 -39.88
N ALA A 249 1.95 -38.08 -38.70
CA ALA A 249 1.73 -39.52 -38.53
C ALA A 249 0.27 -39.95 -38.77
N ASP A 250 -0.68 -39.01 -38.73
CA ASP A 250 -2.12 -39.28 -38.89
C ASP A 250 -2.63 -39.10 -40.32
N TYR A 251 -1.74 -38.73 -41.26
CA TYR A 251 -2.08 -38.64 -42.67
C TYR A 251 -2.52 -40.01 -43.21
N SER A 252 -3.69 -40.04 -43.84
CA SER A 252 -4.21 -41.24 -44.52
C SER A 252 -3.64 -41.37 -45.93
N THR A 253 -3.68 -40.28 -46.69
CA THR A 253 -3.13 -40.19 -48.05
C THR A 253 -2.51 -38.82 -48.28
N GLY A 254 -1.24 -38.77 -48.72
CA GLY A 254 -0.53 -37.50 -48.94
C GLY A 254 -0.53 -36.61 -47.69
N THR A 255 -1.23 -35.48 -47.75
CA THR A 255 -1.39 -34.52 -46.63
C THR A 255 -2.82 -34.42 -46.11
N ALA A 256 -3.67 -35.41 -46.42
CA ALA A 256 -5.07 -35.46 -46.04
C ALA A 256 -5.31 -36.40 -44.85
N PHE A 257 -6.41 -36.18 -44.14
CA PHE A 257 -6.83 -36.94 -42.96
C PHE A 257 -8.12 -37.70 -43.26
N ALA A 258 -8.19 -38.95 -42.80
CA ALA A 258 -9.38 -39.77 -42.98
C ALA A 258 -10.55 -39.25 -42.13
N ILE A 259 -11.71 -39.11 -42.76
CA ILE A 259 -13.01 -38.89 -42.13
C ILE A 259 -13.92 -40.09 -42.40
N ALA A 260 -14.63 -40.56 -41.37
CA ALA A 260 -15.56 -41.68 -41.50
C ALA A 260 -16.70 -41.60 -40.48
N GLY A 261 -17.80 -42.28 -40.77
CA GLY A 261 -18.99 -42.25 -39.93
C GLY A 261 -20.17 -43.06 -40.49
N THR A 262 -21.33 -42.93 -39.84
CA THR A 262 -22.59 -43.56 -40.26
C THR A 262 -23.62 -42.50 -40.68
N CYS A 263 -24.57 -42.89 -41.53
CA CYS A 263 -25.58 -42.03 -42.14
C CYS A 263 -26.88 -42.81 -42.39
N SER A 264 -28.06 -42.18 -42.28
CA SER A 264 -29.35 -42.90 -42.37
C SER A 264 -29.95 -42.97 -43.77
N GLU A 265 -29.63 -42.00 -44.64
CA GLU A 265 -30.23 -41.87 -45.97
C GLU A 265 -29.37 -42.51 -47.05
N ASP A 266 -29.73 -43.74 -47.41
CA ASP A 266 -29.02 -44.54 -48.41
C ASP A 266 -28.89 -43.78 -49.74
N LEU A 267 -27.67 -43.77 -50.30
CA LEU A 267 -27.32 -43.19 -51.59
C LEU A 267 -27.47 -41.66 -51.68
N LEU A 268 -27.85 -40.96 -50.61
CA LEU A 268 -27.89 -39.50 -50.57
C LEU A 268 -26.53 -38.89 -50.17
N PRO A 269 -26.27 -37.63 -50.58
CA PRO A 269 -25.01 -36.96 -50.27
C PRO A 269 -24.81 -36.69 -48.77
N VAL A 270 -23.58 -36.88 -48.30
CA VAL A 270 -23.07 -36.48 -46.99
C VAL A 270 -22.06 -35.37 -47.21
N ASN A 271 -22.47 -34.13 -46.94
CA ASN A 271 -21.66 -32.94 -47.16
C ASN A 271 -20.75 -32.68 -45.95
N VAL A 272 -19.45 -32.56 -46.20
CA VAL A 272 -18.45 -32.26 -45.17
C VAL A 272 -17.94 -30.83 -45.36
N LYS A 273 -18.15 -30.00 -44.35
CA LYS A 273 -17.67 -28.63 -44.28
C LYS A 273 -16.52 -28.54 -43.29
N VAL A 274 -15.45 -27.86 -43.66
CA VAL A 274 -14.34 -27.51 -42.76
C VAL A 274 -14.42 -26.02 -42.51
N ASN A 275 -14.57 -25.62 -41.24
CA ASN A 275 -14.76 -24.22 -40.82
C ASN A 275 -15.91 -23.52 -41.57
N GLY A 276 -17.02 -24.23 -41.77
CA GLY A 276 -18.22 -23.73 -42.45
C GLY A 276 -18.18 -23.73 -43.98
N LEU A 277 -17.01 -23.98 -44.59
CA LEU A 277 -16.86 -24.08 -46.04
C LEU A 277 -16.99 -25.53 -46.50
N LEU A 278 -17.80 -25.79 -47.52
CA LEU A 278 -17.90 -27.12 -48.12
C LEU A 278 -16.53 -27.57 -48.62
N SER A 279 -15.99 -28.59 -47.98
CA SER A 279 -14.68 -29.18 -48.30
C SER A 279 -14.86 -30.30 -49.32
N THR A 280 -15.79 -31.21 -49.07
CA THR A 280 -16.10 -32.34 -49.95
C THR A 280 -17.50 -32.86 -49.71
N SER A 281 -17.99 -33.72 -50.61
CA SER A 281 -19.27 -34.41 -50.48
C SER A 281 -19.07 -35.90 -50.77
N PHE A 282 -19.50 -36.74 -49.85
CA PHE A 282 -19.47 -38.19 -49.98
C PHE A 282 -20.88 -38.72 -50.26
N THR A 283 -21.00 -39.98 -50.66
CA THR A 283 -22.29 -40.66 -50.80
C THR A 283 -22.49 -41.60 -49.63
N CYS A 284 -23.63 -41.53 -48.96
CA CYS A 284 -23.99 -42.52 -47.96
C CYS A 284 -24.14 -43.89 -48.63
N SER A 285 -23.36 -44.87 -48.18
CA SER A 285 -23.38 -46.21 -48.78
C SER A 285 -24.69 -46.95 -48.47
N ALA A 286 -24.97 -48.01 -49.24
CA ALA A 286 -26.10 -48.91 -48.97
C ALA A 286 -25.98 -49.67 -47.63
N THR A 287 -24.82 -49.60 -46.96
CA THR A 287 -24.58 -50.14 -45.61
C THR A 287 -24.60 -49.06 -44.53
N LYS A 288 -25.09 -47.85 -44.83
CA LYS A 288 -25.25 -46.73 -43.88
C LYS A 288 -23.95 -46.15 -43.33
N GLU A 289 -22.91 -46.17 -44.16
CA GLU A 289 -21.58 -45.63 -43.84
C GLU A 289 -21.09 -44.63 -44.88
N PHE A 290 -20.27 -43.67 -44.45
CA PHE A 290 -19.48 -42.81 -45.32
C PHE A 290 -18.01 -42.82 -44.87
N SER A 291 -17.09 -42.73 -45.84
CA SER A 291 -15.66 -42.57 -45.55
C SER A 291 -14.94 -41.87 -46.70
N GLY A 292 -13.84 -41.18 -46.37
CA GLY A 292 -12.97 -40.55 -47.34
C GLY A 292 -11.89 -39.72 -46.66
N ASP A 293 -11.27 -38.80 -47.40
CA ASP A 293 -10.18 -37.96 -46.91
C ASP A 293 -10.54 -36.47 -47.02
N ILE A 294 -10.05 -35.68 -46.06
CA ILE A 294 -10.22 -34.22 -46.00
C ILE A 294 -8.88 -33.54 -45.75
N VAL A 295 -8.70 -32.35 -46.32
CA VAL A 295 -7.53 -31.49 -46.04
C VAL A 295 -7.90 -30.48 -44.97
N LEU A 296 -7.08 -30.40 -43.92
CA LEU A 296 -7.25 -29.45 -42.83
C LEU A 296 -6.17 -28.37 -42.89
N PRO A 297 -6.52 -27.09 -42.63
CA PRO A 297 -5.53 -26.04 -42.38
C PRO A 297 -4.78 -26.32 -41.07
N GLU A 298 -3.64 -25.67 -40.88
CA GLU A 298 -2.89 -25.75 -39.63
C GLU A 298 -3.68 -25.10 -38.48
N GLY A 299 -3.58 -25.69 -37.29
CA GLY A 299 -4.32 -25.25 -36.11
C GLY A 299 -5.72 -25.87 -36.00
N ALA A 300 -6.58 -25.22 -35.21
CA ALA A 300 -7.92 -25.71 -34.90
C ALA A 300 -8.83 -25.66 -36.14
N SER A 301 -9.60 -26.74 -36.35
CA SER A 301 -10.60 -26.85 -37.40
C SER A 301 -11.86 -27.54 -36.89
N ASP A 302 -13.02 -26.99 -37.25
CA ASP A 302 -14.33 -27.60 -37.04
C ASP A 302 -14.77 -28.32 -38.31
N ILE A 303 -14.99 -29.63 -38.20
CA ILE A 303 -15.48 -30.49 -39.29
C ILE A 303 -16.97 -30.71 -39.07
N GLN A 304 -17.81 -30.05 -39.85
CA GLN A 304 -19.26 -30.24 -39.84
C GLN A 304 -19.67 -31.23 -40.95
N VAL A 305 -20.31 -32.32 -40.58
CA VAL A 305 -20.85 -33.33 -41.50
C VAL A 305 -22.36 -33.21 -41.51
N GLN A 306 -22.97 -33.11 -42.69
CA GLN A 306 -24.39 -32.79 -42.89
C GLN A 306 -25.02 -33.76 -43.90
N GLN A 307 -26.23 -34.26 -43.60
CA GLN A 307 -27.03 -35.06 -44.52
C GLN A 307 -28.46 -34.50 -44.59
N THR A 308 -29.04 -34.54 -45.78
CA THR A 308 -30.42 -34.12 -46.07
C THR A 308 -31.18 -35.28 -46.71
N ASP A 309 -32.41 -35.54 -46.26
CA ASP A 309 -33.26 -36.56 -46.86
C ASP A 309 -33.90 -36.09 -48.18
N ALA A 310 -34.75 -36.94 -48.77
CA ALA A 310 -35.40 -36.66 -50.05
C ALA A 310 -36.49 -35.57 -49.99
N VAL A 311 -37.05 -35.29 -48.81
CA VAL A 311 -38.17 -34.33 -48.61
C VAL A 311 -37.66 -32.99 -48.04
N GLY A 312 -36.38 -32.93 -47.67
CA GLY A 312 -35.66 -31.73 -47.24
C GLY A 312 -35.40 -31.63 -45.74
N ASN A 313 -35.60 -32.70 -44.95
CA ASN A 313 -35.17 -32.71 -43.55
C ASN A 313 -33.64 -32.84 -43.49
N GLU A 314 -33.00 -32.12 -42.56
CA GLU A 314 -31.54 -32.00 -42.49
C GLU A 314 -31.02 -32.24 -41.07
N THR A 315 -29.89 -32.94 -40.97
CA THR A 315 -29.12 -33.10 -39.72
C THR A 315 -27.65 -32.75 -39.97
N SER A 316 -26.98 -32.18 -38.96
CA SER A 316 -25.53 -31.98 -38.98
C SER A 316 -24.87 -32.31 -37.64
N VAL A 317 -23.62 -32.79 -37.70
CA VAL A 317 -22.75 -33.10 -36.56
C VAL A 317 -21.41 -32.41 -36.75
N THR A 318 -20.87 -31.79 -35.71
CA THR A 318 -19.56 -31.11 -35.75
C THR A 318 -18.54 -31.81 -34.87
N VAL A 319 -17.34 -32.02 -35.41
CA VAL A 319 -16.17 -32.55 -34.70
C VAL A 319 -15.03 -31.54 -34.79
N SER A 320 -14.54 -31.06 -33.65
CA SER A 320 -13.38 -30.17 -33.57
C SER A 320 -12.09 -30.97 -33.45
N VAL A 321 -11.08 -30.60 -34.24
CA VAL A 321 -9.73 -31.19 -34.22
C VAL A 321 -8.68 -30.08 -34.31
N THR A 322 -7.44 -30.38 -33.95
CA THR A 322 -6.30 -29.47 -34.17
C THR A 322 -5.28 -30.17 -35.04
N LYS A 323 -4.95 -29.59 -36.19
CA LYS A 323 -3.81 -30.06 -36.98
C LYS A 323 -2.54 -29.37 -36.49
N ASP A 324 -1.53 -30.16 -36.17
CA ASP A 324 -0.22 -29.66 -35.77
C ASP A 324 0.85 -30.56 -36.41
N THR A 325 1.49 -30.03 -37.43
CA THR A 325 2.45 -30.67 -38.35
C THR A 325 3.68 -29.78 -38.61
N SER A 326 3.63 -28.49 -38.28
CA SER A 326 4.78 -27.59 -38.27
C SER A 326 5.38 -27.44 -36.88
N GLY A 327 6.71 -27.28 -36.79
CA GLY A 327 7.34 -26.84 -35.53
C GLY A 327 7.08 -25.35 -35.23
N PRO A 328 7.66 -24.82 -34.15
CA PRO A 328 7.53 -23.40 -33.78
C PRO A 328 7.88 -22.43 -34.92
N GLY A 329 7.39 -21.19 -34.84
CA GLY A 329 7.70 -20.15 -35.82
C GLY A 329 9.19 -19.78 -35.93
N ASP A 330 9.53 -18.98 -36.94
CA ASP A 330 10.89 -18.50 -37.13
C ASP A 330 11.36 -17.61 -35.97
N PHE A 331 12.63 -17.72 -35.61
CA PHE A 331 13.28 -16.84 -34.63
C PHE A 331 14.77 -16.66 -34.93
N THR A 332 15.41 -15.69 -34.27
CA THR A 332 16.82 -15.34 -34.46
C THR A 332 17.53 -15.14 -33.13
N ILE A 333 18.82 -15.47 -33.07
CA ILE A 333 19.73 -15.08 -31.99
C ILE A 333 20.02 -13.59 -32.15
N THR A 334 19.70 -12.79 -31.13
CA THR A 334 19.83 -11.32 -31.17
C THR A 334 21.21 -10.85 -30.73
N GLY A 335 21.90 -11.62 -29.90
CA GLY A 335 23.27 -11.35 -29.49
C GLY A 335 23.64 -12.04 -28.19
N VAL A 336 24.77 -11.61 -27.64
CA VAL A 336 25.28 -12.01 -26.33
C VAL A 336 25.47 -10.78 -25.45
N GLN A 337 25.44 -10.97 -24.14
CA GLN A 337 25.82 -9.94 -23.17
C GLN A 337 26.34 -10.54 -21.86
N SER A 338 26.92 -9.71 -20.99
CA SER A 338 27.44 -10.11 -19.68
C SER A 338 26.55 -9.62 -18.55
N THR A 339 25.95 -10.53 -17.78
CA THR A 339 24.95 -10.16 -16.76
C THR A 339 25.44 -9.28 -15.60
N VAL A 340 26.75 -9.03 -15.48
CA VAL A 340 27.37 -8.33 -14.34
C VAL A 340 28.03 -7.01 -14.74
N ASP A 341 28.63 -6.95 -15.94
CA ASP A 341 29.48 -5.82 -16.33
C ASP A 341 28.99 -5.12 -17.61
N ASP A 342 28.02 -5.68 -18.35
CA ASP A 342 27.60 -5.18 -19.66
C ASP A 342 26.19 -5.64 -20.08
N ASN A 343 25.26 -4.69 -20.14
CA ASN A 343 23.87 -4.91 -20.55
C ASN A 343 23.60 -4.58 -22.02
N THR A 344 24.65 -4.43 -22.83
CA THR A 344 24.49 -4.27 -24.29
C THR A 344 24.45 -5.64 -24.95
N ILE A 345 23.40 -5.89 -25.73
CA ILE A 345 23.26 -7.12 -26.52
C ILE A 345 23.97 -6.88 -27.86
N ASP A 346 25.12 -7.51 -28.05
CA ASP A 346 25.92 -7.41 -29.26
C ASP A 346 26.65 -8.73 -29.57
N ASN A 347 27.75 -8.68 -30.32
CA ASN A 347 28.58 -9.84 -30.64
C ASN A 347 29.89 -9.91 -29.85
N VAL A 348 30.00 -9.20 -28.73
CA VAL A 348 31.20 -9.10 -27.90
C VAL A 348 30.86 -9.41 -26.44
N LEU A 349 31.41 -10.50 -25.92
CA LEU A 349 31.32 -10.82 -24.50
C LEU A 349 32.44 -10.13 -23.73
N THR A 350 32.08 -9.15 -22.91
CA THR A 350 33.02 -8.34 -22.10
C THR A 350 33.15 -8.81 -20.64
N GLY A 351 32.46 -9.87 -20.24
CA GLY A 351 32.53 -10.46 -18.90
C GLY A 351 32.49 -11.99 -18.90
N THR A 352 32.22 -12.60 -17.73
CA THR A 352 32.38 -14.04 -17.50
C THR A 352 31.09 -14.85 -17.55
N VAL A 353 29.96 -14.21 -17.31
CA VAL A 353 28.64 -14.86 -17.33
C VAL A 353 28.00 -14.56 -18.66
N LEU A 354 28.04 -15.52 -19.56
CA LEU A 354 27.47 -15.39 -20.89
C LEU A 354 25.94 -15.50 -20.80
N ARG A 355 25.23 -14.47 -21.25
CA ARG A 355 23.81 -14.53 -21.58
C ARG A 355 23.65 -14.44 -23.08
N VAL A 356 22.96 -15.41 -23.66
CA VAL A 356 22.57 -15.43 -25.07
C VAL A 356 21.11 -15.00 -25.16
N ASP A 357 20.82 -14.04 -26.02
CA ASP A 357 19.48 -13.54 -26.28
C ASP A 357 18.99 -13.96 -27.67
N PHE A 358 17.68 -14.15 -27.78
CA PHE A 358 17.02 -14.50 -29.03
C PHE A 358 15.59 -13.95 -29.08
N SER A 359 15.05 -13.76 -30.28
CA SER A 359 13.66 -13.34 -30.46
C SER A 359 12.70 -14.45 -30.06
N ASN A 360 11.49 -14.09 -29.62
CA ASN A 360 10.46 -15.07 -29.33
C ASN A 360 9.99 -15.76 -30.63
N SER A 361 9.94 -17.08 -30.61
CA SER A 361 9.25 -17.92 -31.58
C SER A 361 7.79 -18.09 -31.17
N VAL A 362 6.88 -17.96 -32.12
CA VAL A 362 5.46 -18.33 -31.93
C VAL A 362 5.38 -19.85 -31.68
N ASP A 363 4.50 -20.28 -30.78
CA ASP A 363 4.26 -21.68 -30.39
C ASP A 363 5.44 -22.44 -29.76
N ALA A 364 6.56 -21.77 -29.50
CA ALA A 364 7.67 -22.34 -28.76
C ALA A 364 7.38 -22.38 -27.26
N VAL A 365 7.60 -23.55 -26.65
CA VAL A 365 7.49 -23.76 -25.19
C VAL A 365 8.84 -23.91 -24.52
N SER A 366 9.89 -24.26 -25.28
CA SER A 366 11.27 -24.23 -24.80
C SER A 366 12.26 -23.98 -25.93
N TYR A 367 13.50 -23.65 -25.58
CA TYR A 367 14.62 -23.45 -26.48
C TYR A 367 15.81 -24.25 -25.99
N ASP A 368 16.44 -25.02 -26.88
CA ASP A 368 17.75 -25.61 -26.64
C ASP A 368 18.82 -24.69 -27.21
N VAL A 369 19.77 -24.28 -26.36
CA VAL A 369 20.86 -23.38 -26.73
C VAL A 369 22.20 -24.08 -26.45
N GLN A 370 23.10 -24.06 -27.42
CA GLN A 370 24.44 -24.64 -27.35
C GLN A 370 25.51 -23.63 -27.73
N ILE A 371 26.63 -23.64 -27.01
CA ILE A 371 27.82 -22.85 -27.36
C ILE A 371 28.91 -23.80 -27.83
N LYS A 372 29.42 -23.54 -29.03
CA LYS A 372 30.51 -24.32 -29.64
C LYS A 372 31.69 -23.41 -29.96
N ASP A 373 32.89 -23.97 -30.03
CA ASP A 373 34.03 -23.26 -30.58
C ASP A 373 33.94 -23.13 -32.11
N MET A 374 34.93 -22.47 -32.72
CA MET A 374 34.99 -22.30 -34.17
C MET A 374 35.12 -23.61 -34.95
N SER A 375 35.57 -24.70 -34.30
CA SER A 375 35.70 -26.04 -34.89
C SER A 375 34.43 -26.90 -34.77
N GLY A 376 33.44 -26.45 -34.01
CA GLY A 376 32.18 -27.15 -33.76
C GLY A 376 32.17 -28.02 -32.50
N THR A 377 33.20 -27.95 -31.65
CA THR A 377 33.23 -28.66 -30.36
C THR A 377 32.34 -27.93 -29.35
N ILE A 378 31.52 -28.67 -28.61
CA ILE A 378 30.66 -28.09 -27.55
C ILE A 378 31.54 -27.62 -26.39
N ILE A 379 31.47 -26.32 -26.08
CA ILE A 379 32.24 -25.66 -25.00
C ILE A 379 31.40 -25.45 -23.75
N CYS A 380 30.09 -25.21 -23.92
CA CYS A 380 29.13 -25.13 -22.84
C CYS A 380 28.12 -26.28 -22.94
N PRO A 381 27.72 -26.92 -21.83
CA PRO A 381 26.60 -27.85 -21.83
C PRO A 381 25.34 -27.23 -22.44
N THR A 382 24.60 -28.01 -23.24
CA THR A 382 23.31 -27.60 -23.79
C THR A 382 22.38 -27.12 -22.69
N ARG A 383 21.73 -25.97 -22.89
CA ARG A 383 20.72 -25.41 -21.99
C ARG A 383 19.35 -25.50 -22.64
N ASN A 384 18.41 -26.17 -21.97
CA ASN A 384 16.99 -26.05 -22.28
C ASN A 384 16.41 -24.93 -21.40
N VAL A 385 15.79 -23.92 -22.02
CA VAL A 385 15.23 -22.75 -21.33
C VAL A 385 13.83 -22.44 -21.85
N THR A 386 12.97 -21.89 -21.00
CA THR A 386 11.63 -21.41 -21.39
C THR A 386 11.59 -19.87 -21.52
N THR A 387 12.71 -19.21 -21.30
CA THR A 387 12.91 -17.76 -21.40
C THR A 387 13.43 -17.38 -22.78
N GLY A 388 13.23 -16.12 -23.21
CA GLY A 388 13.83 -15.55 -24.44
C GLY A 388 15.35 -15.34 -24.39
N TYR A 389 16.03 -16.05 -23.50
CA TYR A 389 17.48 -16.01 -23.31
C TYR A 389 17.97 -17.25 -22.57
N ALA A 390 19.24 -17.58 -22.73
CA ALA A 390 19.94 -18.64 -21.99
C ALA A 390 21.19 -18.10 -21.29
N VAL A 391 21.34 -18.41 -20.00
CA VAL A 391 22.53 -18.02 -19.21
C VAL A 391 23.45 -19.23 -19.03
N PHE A 392 24.72 -19.01 -19.32
CA PHE A 392 25.78 -20.01 -19.20
C PHE A 392 26.75 -19.58 -18.09
N SER A 393 26.79 -20.37 -17.02
CA SER A 393 27.77 -20.28 -15.95
C SER A 393 28.71 -21.48 -15.99
N GLY A 394 30.01 -21.26 -15.73
CA GLY A 394 31.01 -22.33 -15.64
C GLY A 394 31.63 -22.79 -16.96
N CYS A 395 31.39 -22.09 -18.07
CA CYS A 395 32.08 -22.35 -19.33
C CYS A 395 33.49 -21.75 -19.34
N THR A 396 34.46 -22.46 -19.92
CA THR A 396 35.81 -21.92 -20.12
C THR A 396 35.88 -21.16 -21.45
N LEU A 397 35.51 -19.88 -21.41
CA LEU A 397 35.63 -18.96 -22.54
C LEU A 397 36.95 -18.20 -22.44
N THR A 398 37.76 -18.22 -23.49
CA THR A 398 39.11 -17.62 -23.49
C THR A 398 39.06 -16.21 -24.06
N ASN A 399 39.72 -15.26 -23.38
CA ASN A 399 39.81 -13.88 -23.87
C ASN A 399 40.49 -13.82 -25.25
N GLY A 400 39.94 -13.04 -26.18
CA GLY A 400 40.40 -12.90 -27.55
C GLY A 400 39.95 -14.02 -28.51
N VAL A 401 39.15 -14.99 -28.04
CA VAL A 401 38.66 -16.11 -28.86
C VAL A 401 37.19 -15.90 -29.22
N SER A 402 36.80 -16.35 -30.43
CA SER A 402 35.42 -16.36 -30.90
C SER A 402 34.75 -17.72 -30.76
N TYR A 403 33.43 -17.71 -30.54
CA TYR A 403 32.58 -18.88 -30.34
C TYR A 403 31.29 -18.74 -31.16
N LYS A 404 30.56 -19.84 -31.32
CA LYS A 404 29.29 -19.92 -32.05
C LYS A 404 28.15 -20.35 -31.13
N VAL A 405 27.03 -19.66 -31.26
CA VAL A 405 25.76 -19.99 -30.61
C VAL A 405 24.89 -20.76 -31.58
N TYR A 406 24.29 -21.85 -31.10
CA TYR A 406 23.29 -22.62 -31.79
C TYR A 406 22.01 -22.61 -30.96
N ALA A 407 20.86 -22.38 -31.59
CA ALA A 407 19.59 -22.32 -30.88
C ALA A 407 18.47 -22.99 -31.67
N SER A 408 17.64 -23.77 -30.98
CA SER A 408 16.46 -24.40 -31.57
C SER A 408 15.25 -24.30 -30.63
N ALA A 409 14.14 -23.81 -31.14
CA ALA A 409 12.86 -23.74 -30.44
C ALA A 409 12.13 -25.09 -30.53
N LYS A 410 11.40 -25.44 -29.46
CA LYS A 410 10.58 -26.64 -29.34
C LYS A 410 9.15 -26.30 -28.94
N ASP A 411 8.18 -26.92 -29.58
CA ASP A 411 6.76 -26.87 -29.16
C ASP A 411 6.42 -27.96 -28.12
N ASN A 412 5.14 -28.05 -27.74
CA ASN A 412 4.62 -29.04 -26.79
C ASN A 412 4.70 -30.50 -27.30
N LEU A 413 4.87 -30.70 -28.60
CA LEU A 413 5.06 -32.01 -29.23
C LEU A 413 6.53 -32.30 -29.52
N ALA A 414 7.44 -31.45 -29.00
CA ALA A 414 8.88 -31.52 -29.18
C ALA A 414 9.36 -31.42 -30.63
N ARG A 415 8.56 -30.86 -31.55
CA ARG A 415 9.05 -30.50 -32.89
C ARG A 415 9.98 -29.32 -32.79
N VAL A 416 10.94 -29.27 -33.71
CA VAL A 416 12.08 -28.37 -33.61
C VAL A 416 12.12 -27.41 -34.78
N THR A 417 12.28 -26.12 -34.48
CA THR A 417 12.66 -25.09 -35.46
C THR A 417 14.02 -24.54 -35.06
N THR A 418 14.96 -24.49 -36.00
CA THR A 418 16.29 -23.90 -35.77
C THR A 418 16.27 -22.39 -36.03
N ALA A 419 17.06 -21.62 -35.28
CA ALA A 419 17.17 -20.18 -35.50
C ALA A 419 17.60 -19.86 -36.95
N LEU A 420 17.07 -18.79 -37.54
CA LEU A 420 17.41 -18.39 -38.92
C LEU A 420 18.89 -18.01 -39.09
N ASN A 421 19.51 -17.52 -38.02
CA ASN A 421 20.94 -17.20 -37.94
C ASN A 421 21.66 -18.16 -36.99
N ASP A 422 21.30 -19.45 -37.03
CA ASP A 422 22.03 -20.51 -36.33
C ASP A 422 23.53 -20.46 -36.66
N ALA A 423 24.37 -20.83 -35.69
CA ALA A 423 25.82 -20.56 -35.70
C ALA A 423 26.21 -19.07 -35.59
N TYR A 424 25.41 -18.27 -34.86
CA TYR A 424 25.71 -16.86 -34.54
C TYR A 424 27.06 -16.73 -33.84
N THR A 425 27.96 -15.90 -34.37
CA THR A 425 29.34 -15.78 -33.87
C THR A 425 29.48 -14.59 -32.91
N PHE A 426 30.11 -14.81 -31.76
CA PHE A 426 30.52 -13.76 -30.83
C PHE A 426 32.00 -13.91 -30.46
N SER A 427 32.63 -12.82 -30.02
CA SER A 427 34.02 -12.79 -29.55
C SER A 427 34.12 -12.45 -28.08
N VAL A 428 35.08 -13.01 -27.36
CA VAL A 428 35.34 -12.66 -25.95
C VAL A 428 36.38 -11.56 -25.90
N GLN A 429 36.05 -10.42 -25.32
CA GLN A 429 36.96 -9.29 -25.13
C GLN A 429 36.81 -8.71 -23.72
N LEU A 430 37.54 -9.28 -22.78
CA LEU A 430 37.53 -8.82 -21.39
C LEU A 430 38.34 -7.52 -21.26
N PRO A 431 37.75 -6.40 -20.82
CA PRO A 431 38.46 -5.14 -20.63
C PRO A 431 39.55 -5.26 -19.56
N VAL A 432 40.64 -4.51 -19.72
CA VAL A 432 41.69 -4.41 -18.70
C VAL A 432 41.13 -3.70 -17.45
N PRO A 433 41.28 -4.26 -16.23
CA PRO A 433 40.86 -3.57 -15.01
C PRO A 433 41.59 -2.24 -14.86
N ALA A 434 40.89 -1.17 -14.49
CA ALA A 434 41.48 0.14 -14.27
C ALA A 434 40.92 0.77 -12.99
N ILE A 435 41.67 1.68 -12.37
CA ILE A 435 41.20 2.45 -11.21
C ILE A 435 40.12 3.42 -11.68
N THR A 436 38.89 3.22 -11.23
CA THR A 436 37.75 4.08 -11.58
C THR A 436 37.55 5.20 -10.58
N ARG A 437 37.92 4.97 -9.31
CA ARG A 437 37.74 5.96 -8.24
C ARG A 437 38.73 5.78 -7.10
N ALA A 438 39.21 6.89 -6.56
CA ALA A 438 39.88 6.98 -5.27
C ALA A 438 39.07 7.90 -4.34
N TYR A 439 38.74 7.46 -3.12
CA TYR A 439 37.93 8.25 -2.19
C TYR A 439 38.16 7.84 -0.74
N SER A 440 37.81 8.71 0.21
CA SER A 440 37.72 8.39 1.64
C SER A 440 36.25 8.19 2.05
N ASP A 441 36.03 7.36 3.08
CA ASP A 441 34.70 7.18 3.70
C ASP A 441 34.23 8.44 4.43
N SER A 442 35.17 9.30 4.83
CA SER A 442 34.89 10.61 5.43
C SER A 442 35.17 11.73 4.43
N THR A 443 34.37 12.79 4.50
CA THR A 443 34.50 13.95 3.61
C THR A 443 34.49 15.25 4.40
N ASN A 444 35.19 16.28 3.92
CA ASN A 444 35.30 17.59 4.60
C ASN A 444 35.89 17.47 6.01
N VAL A 445 36.91 16.64 6.16
CA VAL A 445 37.60 16.39 7.45
C VAL A 445 39.08 16.68 7.29
N THR A 446 39.64 17.43 8.23
CA THR A 446 41.09 17.57 8.37
C THR A 446 41.55 16.71 9.55
N TYR A 447 42.52 15.85 9.30
CA TYR A 447 43.04 14.87 10.24
C TYR A 447 44.33 15.36 10.92
N ARG A 448 44.62 14.83 12.10
CA ARG A 448 45.83 15.14 12.89
C ARG A 448 46.83 13.99 12.83
N ALA A 449 47.99 14.20 13.45
CA ALA A 449 48.97 13.13 13.63
C ALA A 449 48.35 11.91 14.34
N GLY A 450 48.56 10.72 13.77
CA GLY A 450 48.10 9.46 14.33
C GLY A 450 46.62 9.13 14.10
N ASP A 451 45.83 10.02 13.47
CA ASP A 451 44.47 9.69 13.08
C ASP A 451 44.46 8.64 11.96
N ALA A 452 43.48 7.74 11.97
CA ALA A 452 43.32 6.74 10.92
C ALA A 452 42.57 7.32 9.71
N ILE A 453 43.25 7.54 8.60
CA ILE A 453 42.67 7.95 7.33
C ILE A 453 42.44 6.72 6.46
N VAL A 454 41.18 6.48 6.10
CA VAL A 454 40.81 5.39 5.20
C VAL A 454 40.79 5.90 3.76
N ILE A 455 41.56 5.26 2.90
CA ILE A 455 41.66 5.58 1.47
C ILE A 455 41.21 4.34 0.70
N ASN A 456 40.14 4.48 -0.07
CA ASN A 456 39.58 3.43 -0.91
C ASN A 456 40.01 3.62 -2.36
N LEU A 457 40.52 2.56 -2.98
CA LEU A 457 40.75 2.43 -4.41
C LEU A 457 39.75 1.44 -5.01
N GLN A 458 38.95 1.93 -5.96
CA GLN A 458 37.95 1.14 -6.67
C GLN A 458 38.43 0.84 -8.09
N PHE A 459 38.33 -0.43 -8.49
CA PHE A 459 38.62 -0.90 -9.84
C PHE A 459 37.34 -1.15 -10.64
N SER A 460 37.43 -1.06 -11.97
CA SER A 460 36.32 -1.38 -12.89
C SER A 460 35.89 -2.85 -12.84
N ARG A 461 36.81 -3.74 -12.45
CA ARG A 461 36.64 -5.20 -12.43
C ARG A 461 37.29 -5.81 -11.19
N SER A 462 36.92 -7.05 -10.89
CA SER A 462 37.51 -7.82 -9.80
C SER A 462 38.99 -8.07 -10.09
N ILE A 463 39.86 -7.81 -9.11
CA ILE A 463 41.30 -8.09 -9.24
C ILE A 463 41.80 -9.00 -8.12
N VAL A 464 42.81 -9.80 -8.44
CA VAL A 464 43.62 -10.58 -7.49
C VAL A 464 44.91 -9.83 -7.24
N VAL A 465 45.18 -9.58 -5.95
CA VAL A 465 46.39 -8.90 -5.49
C VAL A 465 47.37 -9.92 -4.91
N SER A 466 48.64 -9.84 -5.33
CA SER A 466 49.75 -10.53 -4.68
C SER A 466 50.77 -9.50 -4.17
N GLY A 467 51.57 -9.87 -3.17
CA GLY A 467 52.51 -8.95 -2.53
C GLY A 467 51.82 -7.84 -1.73
N SER A 468 52.46 -6.67 -1.65
CA SER A 468 51.97 -5.50 -0.90
C SER A 468 52.04 -4.25 -1.78
N PRO A 469 51.06 -4.05 -2.68
CA PRO A 469 50.93 -2.82 -3.46
C PRO A 469 51.00 -1.57 -2.59
N ARG A 470 51.43 -0.46 -3.16
CA ARG A 470 51.70 0.78 -2.45
C ARG A 470 51.00 1.95 -3.14
N VAL A 471 50.35 2.78 -2.34
CA VAL A 471 49.92 4.12 -2.76
C VAL A 471 50.91 5.16 -2.24
N THR A 472 51.29 6.09 -3.10
CA THR A 472 52.06 7.27 -2.73
C THR A 472 51.10 8.45 -2.66
N LEU A 473 51.18 9.22 -1.57
CA LEU A 473 50.34 10.39 -1.34
C LEU A 473 51.04 11.64 -1.89
N ASN A 474 50.30 12.72 -2.08
CA ASN A 474 50.87 14.02 -2.44
C ASN A 474 51.72 14.65 -1.33
N THR A 475 51.70 14.09 -0.11
CA THR A 475 52.65 14.39 0.97
C THR A 475 54.03 13.75 0.75
N GLY A 476 54.17 12.85 -0.23
CA GLY A 476 55.36 12.03 -0.44
C GLY A 476 55.41 10.78 0.44
N GLU A 477 54.51 10.68 1.44
CA GLU A 477 54.35 9.49 2.26
C GLU A 477 53.65 8.36 1.51
N THR A 478 53.84 7.14 1.99
CA THR A 478 53.33 5.97 1.28
C THR A 478 52.69 4.94 2.18
N VAL A 479 51.62 4.35 1.68
CA VAL A 479 50.78 3.41 2.42
C VAL A 479 50.80 2.08 1.69
N ASN A 480 51.20 1.04 2.42
CA ASN A 480 51.29 -0.31 1.88
C ASN A 480 49.97 -1.06 2.11
N PHE A 481 49.60 -1.88 1.13
CA PHE A 481 48.44 -2.74 1.19
C PHE A 481 48.69 -3.93 2.14
N SER A 482 47.70 -4.26 2.97
CA SER A 482 47.73 -5.44 3.84
C SER A 482 46.68 -6.46 3.37
N SER A 483 46.87 -7.77 3.58
CA SER A 483 45.95 -8.78 3.04
C SER A 483 44.49 -8.64 3.52
N GLY A 484 44.24 -8.03 4.68
CA GLY A 484 42.91 -7.72 5.22
C GLY A 484 42.25 -6.44 4.68
N SER A 485 42.89 -5.78 3.70
CA SER A 485 42.44 -4.52 3.10
C SER A 485 41.46 -4.69 1.93
N VAL A 486 41.09 -5.91 1.55
CA VAL A 486 40.02 -6.15 0.58
C VAL A 486 38.67 -6.02 1.27
N VAL A 487 37.75 -5.22 0.71
CA VAL A 487 36.42 -5.03 1.31
C VAL A 487 35.50 -6.18 0.90
N ALA A 488 35.04 -6.98 1.87
CA ALA A 488 34.12 -8.08 1.63
C ALA A 488 32.80 -7.61 1.00
N GLY A 489 32.19 -8.45 0.15
CA GLY A 489 30.93 -8.14 -0.52
C GLY A 489 31.04 -7.14 -1.70
N THR A 490 32.26 -6.80 -2.13
CA THR A 490 32.52 -5.89 -3.27
C THR A 490 33.04 -6.61 -4.52
N ASP A 491 32.93 -7.94 -4.57
CA ASP A 491 33.53 -8.80 -5.59
C ASP A 491 35.02 -8.50 -5.84
N ASN A 492 35.76 -8.16 -4.78
CA ASN A 492 37.18 -7.74 -4.84
C ASN A 492 37.44 -6.57 -5.80
N LYS A 493 36.49 -5.64 -5.97
CA LYS A 493 36.67 -4.39 -6.74
C LYS A 493 37.17 -3.24 -5.87
N LEU A 494 37.04 -3.32 -4.53
CA LEU A 494 37.37 -2.24 -3.60
C LEU A 494 38.51 -2.63 -2.63
N PHE A 495 39.55 -1.80 -2.62
CA PHE A 495 40.77 -2.00 -1.83
C PHE A 495 41.01 -0.81 -0.90
N ARG A 496 41.28 -1.09 0.37
CA ARG A 496 41.33 -0.10 1.43
C ARG A 496 42.74 0.06 2.01
N PHE A 497 43.28 1.26 1.93
CA PHE A 497 44.52 1.65 2.57
C PHE A 497 44.19 2.42 3.85
N THR A 498 44.94 2.17 4.92
CA THR A 498 44.82 2.92 6.18
C THR A 498 46.11 3.66 6.41
N TYR A 499 46.02 4.98 6.41
CA TYR A 499 47.13 5.89 6.59
C TYR A 499 47.05 6.54 7.97
N PHE A 500 48.19 6.63 8.65
CA PHE A 500 48.32 7.30 9.94
C PHE A 500 49.34 8.43 9.76
N PRO A 501 48.89 9.70 9.67
CA PRO A 501 49.80 10.81 9.45
C PRO A 501 50.84 10.94 10.56
N GLY A 502 52.07 11.30 10.17
CA GLY A 502 53.11 11.73 11.10
C GLY A 502 52.84 13.12 11.71
N VAL A 503 53.85 13.65 12.40
CA VAL A 503 53.84 15.05 12.89
C VAL A 503 54.40 16.00 11.83
N ASN A 504 54.04 17.28 11.89
CA ASN A 504 54.53 18.34 10.99
C ASN A 504 54.14 18.17 9.52
N ILE A 505 52.97 17.59 9.26
CA ILE A 505 52.34 17.50 7.94
C ILE A 505 51.18 18.49 7.90
N ASP A 506 51.19 19.36 6.90
CA ASP A 506 50.10 20.27 6.56
C ASP A 506 49.78 20.13 5.06
N VAL A 507 48.58 19.62 4.78
CA VAL A 507 48.05 19.50 3.41
C VAL A 507 46.55 19.77 3.41
N ASN A 508 46.14 20.78 2.65
CA ASN A 508 44.73 21.16 2.53
C ASN A 508 43.88 20.13 1.77
N ALA A 509 44.45 19.51 0.73
CA ALA A 509 43.79 18.49 -0.08
C ALA A 509 44.69 17.27 -0.25
N LEU A 510 44.40 16.21 0.51
CA LEU A 510 45.11 14.93 0.39
C LEU A 510 44.72 14.25 -0.92
N ASP A 511 45.72 13.77 -1.65
CA ASP A 511 45.52 13.01 -2.88
C ASP A 511 46.52 11.85 -3.01
N ILE A 512 46.21 10.94 -3.90
CA ILE A 512 47.13 9.88 -4.34
C ILE A 512 47.93 10.43 -5.52
N SER A 513 49.26 10.38 -5.44
CA SER A 513 50.17 10.78 -6.51
C SER A 513 50.56 9.61 -7.40
N ASP A 514 50.65 8.40 -6.85
CA ASP A 514 51.02 7.18 -7.59
C ASP A 514 50.43 5.92 -6.95
N VAL A 515 50.20 4.90 -7.78
CA VAL A 515 49.81 3.54 -7.36
C VAL A 515 50.75 2.54 -8.02
N SER A 516 51.46 1.75 -7.22
CA SER A 516 52.42 0.78 -7.72
C SER A 516 52.19 -0.61 -7.13
N ALA A 517 52.55 -1.65 -7.91
CA ALA A 517 52.46 -3.03 -7.45
C ALA A 517 53.53 -3.42 -6.41
N ASN A 518 54.59 -2.61 -6.27
CA ASN A 518 55.66 -2.77 -5.26
C ASN A 518 56.20 -4.22 -5.15
N GLY A 519 56.58 -4.81 -6.29
CA GLY A 519 57.09 -6.19 -6.37
C GLY A 519 56.02 -7.29 -6.30
N GLY A 520 54.74 -6.92 -6.15
CA GLY A 520 53.58 -7.81 -6.29
C GLY A 520 52.89 -7.72 -7.65
N THR A 521 51.62 -8.11 -7.71
CA THR A 521 50.79 -8.04 -8.93
C THR A 521 49.38 -7.59 -8.58
N LEU A 522 48.75 -6.80 -9.47
CA LEU A 522 47.31 -6.52 -9.44
C LEU A 522 46.76 -7.00 -10.79
N LYS A 523 46.06 -8.14 -10.79
CA LYS A 523 45.63 -8.81 -12.03
C LYS A 523 44.14 -9.02 -12.06
N ASP A 524 43.52 -8.99 -13.23
CA ASP A 524 42.11 -9.39 -13.39
C ASP A 524 41.91 -10.80 -12.82
N ALA A 525 40.92 -10.94 -11.94
CA ALA A 525 40.64 -12.20 -11.24
C ALA A 525 40.22 -13.35 -12.18
N VAL A 526 39.78 -13.01 -13.39
CA VAL A 526 39.26 -13.94 -14.39
C VAL A 526 40.36 -14.42 -15.33
N ASN A 527 41.12 -13.48 -15.91
CA ASN A 527 42.01 -13.77 -17.04
C ASN A 527 43.50 -13.55 -16.72
N GLY A 528 43.83 -13.00 -15.55
CA GLY A 528 45.22 -12.80 -15.12
C GLY A 528 45.97 -11.66 -15.80
N THR A 529 45.30 -10.80 -16.57
CA THR A 529 45.89 -9.60 -17.19
C THR A 529 46.18 -8.54 -16.14
N ASP A 530 47.33 -7.87 -16.22
CA ASP A 530 47.70 -6.80 -15.29
C ASP A 530 46.72 -5.62 -15.37
N ALA A 531 46.31 -5.11 -14.21
CA ALA A 531 45.46 -3.94 -14.10
C ALA A 531 46.22 -2.67 -14.50
N ASN A 532 45.52 -1.74 -15.14
CA ASN A 532 46.01 -0.38 -15.36
C ASN A 532 45.93 0.42 -14.06
N LEU A 533 47.09 0.76 -13.50
CA LEU A 533 47.22 1.51 -12.24
C LEU A 533 47.19 3.03 -12.42
N ALA A 534 46.94 3.52 -13.63
CA ALA A 534 46.75 4.95 -13.86
C ALA A 534 45.57 5.48 -13.03
N LEU A 535 45.81 6.53 -12.27
CA LEU A 535 44.77 7.23 -11.52
C LEU A 535 43.77 7.90 -12.48
N PRO A 536 42.49 8.01 -12.09
CA PRO A 536 41.49 8.68 -12.91
C PRO A 536 41.86 10.15 -13.14
N THR A 537 41.56 10.66 -14.33
CA THR A 537 41.83 12.06 -14.70
C THR A 537 40.72 13.01 -14.26
N ALA A 538 39.50 12.51 -14.09
CA ALA A 538 38.36 13.29 -13.63
C ALA A 538 38.55 13.66 -12.15
N PRO A 539 38.54 14.95 -11.78
CA PRO A 539 38.72 15.39 -10.38
C PRO A 539 37.69 14.79 -9.42
N SER A 540 36.46 14.54 -9.88
CA SER A 540 35.39 13.92 -9.09
C SER A 540 35.64 12.46 -8.72
N SER A 541 36.60 11.80 -9.38
CA SER A 541 36.98 10.41 -9.13
C SER A 541 38.31 10.28 -8.40
N ARG A 542 38.89 11.41 -7.98
CA ARG A 542 40.15 11.49 -7.23
C ARG A 542 39.89 11.67 -5.74
N LEU A 543 40.90 11.34 -4.92
CA LEU A 543 40.78 11.45 -3.46
C LEU A 543 40.54 12.90 -3.03
N THR A 544 41.04 13.88 -3.79
CA THR A 544 40.74 15.31 -3.59
C THR A 544 39.24 15.62 -3.56
N ALA A 545 38.38 14.85 -4.25
CA ALA A 545 36.94 15.06 -4.22
C ALA A 545 36.31 14.78 -2.85
N SER A 546 36.97 13.98 -2.00
CA SER A 546 36.56 13.80 -0.60
C SER A 546 36.80 15.05 0.26
N ASN A 547 37.56 16.03 -0.24
CA ASN A 547 37.91 17.25 0.49
C ASN A 547 38.45 16.95 1.89
N ILE A 548 39.39 16.02 1.98
CA ILE A 548 40.08 15.68 3.22
C ILE A 548 41.47 16.31 3.23
N GLY A 549 41.90 16.78 4.40
CA GLY A 549 43.22 17.37 4.61
C GLY A 549 43.92 16.75 5.82
N ILE A 550 45.15 17.18 6.08
CA ILE A 550 45.90 16.85 7.28
C ILE A 550 46.48 18.14 7.83
N ASP A 551 46.25 18.40 9.10
CA ASP A 551 46.96 19.39 9.87
C ASP A 551 47.45 18.74 11.17
N SER A 552 48.75 18.53 11.22
CA SER A 552 49.48 17.96 12.35
C SER A 552 50.61 18.86 12.84
N VAL A 553 50.55 20.15 12.46
CA VAL A 553 51.52 21.15 12.87
C VAL A 553 51.03 21.78 14.16
N ALA A 554 51.71 21.48 15.27
CA ALA A 554 51.33 22.11 16.54
C ALA A 554 51.71 23.60 16.56
N PRO A 555 50.86 24.47 17.14
CA PRO A 555 51.19 25.88 17.30
C PRO A 555 52.37 26.07 18.27
N GLY A 556 52.98 27.26 18.23
CA GLY A 556 54.04 27.63 19.15
C GLY A 556 53.63 27.63 20.64
N THR A 557 54.60 27.81 21.54
CA THR A 557 54.32 28.01 22.97
C THR A 557 54.00 29.49 23.23
N VAL A 558 53.07 29.80 24.13
CA VAL A 558 52.84 31.20 24.55
C VAL A 558 54.10 31.80 25.19
N THR A 559 54.27 33.11 25.02
CA THR A 559 55.38 33.85 25.65
C THR A 559 54.83 34.93 26.60
N GLY A 560 55.68 35.46 27.49
CA GLY A 560 55.30 36.58 28.35
C GLY A 560 54.23 36.26 29.38
N LEU A 561 54.10 35.00 29.82
CA LEU A 561 53.17 34.61 30.88
C LEU A 561 53.47 35.37 32.18
N SER A 562 52.60 36.30 32.53
CA SER A 562 52.73 37.18 33.69
C SER A 562 51.56 36.99 34.65
N ILE A 563 51.85 37.07 35.95
CA ILE A 563 50.86 37.01 37.02
C ILE A 563 50.97 38.27 37.85
N THR A 564 49.87 39.00 38.00
CA THR A 564 49.80 40.28 38.72
C THR A 564 48.50 40.38 39.54
N ALA A 565 48.41 41.38 40.42
CA ALA A 565 47.21 41.68 41.21
C ALA A 565 46.59 40.44 41.90
N ILE A 566 47.34 39.84 42.84
CA ILE A 566 46.86 38.69 43.62
C ILE A 566 45.67 39.13 44.49
N PRO A 567 44.48 38.53 44.33
CA PRO A 567 43.30 38.93 45.08
C PRO A 567 43.39 38.52 46.55
N LYS A 568 42.82 39.36 47.42
CA LYS A 568 42.61 39.01 48.83
C LYS A 568 41.70 37.79 48.97
N ARG A 569 40.74 37.64 48.06
CA ARG A 569 39.92 36.44 47.89
C ARG A 569 40.71 35.31 47.24
N ILE A 570 41.02 34.29 48.03
CA ILE A 570 41.86 33.16 47.61
C ILE A 570 41.17 32.16 46.67
N ASP A 571 39.85 32.25 46.54
CA ASP A 571 39.04 31.45 45.62
C ASP A 571 38.89 32.08 44.24
N LEU A 572 39.67 33.13 43.95
CA LEU A 572 39.75 33.79 42.65
C LEU A 572 41.17 33.70 42.10
N THR A 573 41.30 33.57 40.78
CA THR A 573 42.62 33.67 40.12
C THR A 573 43.17 35.10 40.21
N PRO A 574 44.50 35.26 40.25
CA PRO A 574 45.13 36.55 39.98
C PRO A 574 44.86 37.01 38.54
N THR A 575 45.33 38.22 38.22
CA THR A 575 45.38 38.69 36.84
C THR A 575 46.50 37.96 36.12
N ILE A 576 46.14 37.20 35.09
CA ILE A 576 47.04 36.36 34.29
C ILE A 576 47.00 36.86 32.86
N SER A 577 48.15 37.15 32.28
CA SER A 577 48.26 37.57 30.88
C SER A 577 49.43 36.89 30.16
N PHE A 578 49.31 36.72 28.85
CA PHE A 578 50.32 36.09 28.00
C PHE A 578 50.17 36.57 26.54
N THR A 579 51.19 36.29 25.72
CA THR A 579 51.22 36.63 24.29
C THR A 579 51.08 35.36 23.45
N ALA A 580 50.18 35.39 22.46
CA ALA A 580 49.99 34.30 21.52
C ALA A 580 51.23 34.10 20.63
N PRO A 581 51.58 32.85 20.29
CA PRO A 581 52.55 32.57 19.23
C PRO A 581 51.99 32.98 17.86
N ALA A 582 52.87 33.17 16.87
CA ALA A 582 52.47 33.33 15.48
C ALA A 582 52.03 31.96 14.91
N ASP A 583 50.88 31.94 14.24
CA ASP A 583 50.31 30.74 13.65
C ASP A 583 49.41 31.14 12.47
N PRO A 584 49.41 30.40 11.34
CA PRO A 584 48.48 30.65 10.24
C PRO A 584 47.00 30.45 10.64
N ASP A 585 46.74 29.62 11.65
CA ASP A 585 45.40 29.23 12.07
C ASP A 585 44.92 29.97 13.33
N PRO A 586 43.59 30.16 13.49
CA PRO A 586 43.04 30.82 14.67
C PRO A 586 43.22 29.99 15.94
N LEU A 587 43.93 30.55 16.91
CA LEU A 587 44.32 29.86 18.14
C LEU A 587 43.28 29.97 19.27
N THR A 588 43.19 28.92 20.07
CA THR A 588 42.49 28.89 21.36
C THR A 588 43.47 28.72 22.52
N TYR A 589 43.18 29.33 23.66
CA TYR A 589 44.05 29.32 24.83
C TYR A 589 43.39 28.59 25.99
N TRP A 590 44.13 27.71 26.62
CA TRP A 590 43.65 26.86 27.70
C TRP A 590 44.51 27.08 28.92
N MET A 591 43.90 27.12 30.09
CA MET A 591 44.58 27.33 31.36
C MET A 591 44.17 26.28 32.39
N LYS A 592 45.13 25.80 33.19
CA LYS A 592 44.94 24.93 34.35
C LYS A 592 45.66 25.54 35.54
N VAL A 593 45.09 25.39 36.74
CA VAL A 593 45.74 25.80 38.00
C VAL A 593 45.87 24.60 38.92
N SER A 594 47.07 24.34 39.41
CA SER A 594 47.36 23.22 40.30
C SER A 594 48.11 23.68 41.54
N ARG A 595 47.86 23.03 42.68
CA ARG A 595 48.66 23.21 43.88
C ARG A 595 50.06 22.65 43.65
N GLN A 596 51.08 23.42 44.04
CA GLN A 596 52.46 23.08 43.70
C GLN A 596 53.00 21.87 44.47
N SER A 597 52.56 21.65 45.71
CA SER A 597 53.11 20.63 46.60
C SER A 597 52.77 19.20 46.17
N ASP A 598 51.60 18.98 45.58
CA ASP A 598 51.07 17.64 45.28
C ASP A 598 50.44 17.52 43.89
N ASN A 599 50.54 18.56 43.06
CA ASN A 599 49.92 18.65 41.73
C ASN A 599 48.40 18.52 41.75
N LEU A 600 47.74 18.77 42.89
CA LEU A 600 46.29 18.75 42.96
C LEU A 600 45.70 19.83 42.05
N GLN A 601 44.90 19.41 41.09
CA GLN A 601 44.26 20.31 40.14
C GLN A 601 43.11 21.08 40.82
N ILE A 602 43.29 22.39 40.94
CA ILE A 602 42.31 23.32 41.54
C ILE A 602 41.36 23.87 40.48
N MET A 603 41.87 24.04 39.27
CA MET A 603 41.12 24.41 38.08
C MET A 603 41.58 23.52 36.93
N ALA A 604 40.65 22.81 36.30
CA ALA A 604 40.90 22.01 35.11
C ALA A 604 41.24 22.87 33.89
N TRP A 605 41.83 22.26 32.87
CA TRP A 605 42.02 22.91 31.57
C TRP A 605 40.71 23.53 31.10
N SER A 606 40.67 24.86 31.09
CA SER A 606 39.51 25.65 30.66
C SER A 606 39.97 26.70 29.67
N GLN A 607 39.13 27.00 28.68
CA GLN A 607 39.44 28.02 27.68
C GLN A 607 39.43 29.41 28.33
N VAL A 608 40.42 30.24 27.99
CA VAL A 608 40.61 31.59 28.53
C VAL A 608 40.97 32.58 27.43
N ALA A 609 40.83 33.87 27.72
CA ALA A 609 41.38 34.95 26.90
C ALA A 609 42.87 35.15 27.20
N LEU A 610 43.56 35.91 26.33
CA LEU A 610 44.97 36.31 26.48
C LEU A 610 45.27 37.08 27.77
N SER A 611 44.25 37.70 28.35
CA SER A 611 44.28 38.35 29.66
C SER A 611 43.00 38.00 30.41
N THR A 612 43.14 37.47 31.61
CA THR A 612 42.03 37.04 32.46
C THR A 612 42.28 37.37 33.93
N THR A 613 41.24 37.62 34.69
CA THR A 613 41.31 37.93 36.12
C THR A 613 40.04 37.44 36.80
N GLY A 614 40.15 37.05 38.08
CA GLY A 614 38.98 36.73 38.88
C GLY A 614 38.20 35.48 38.46
N ILE A 615 38.84 34.51 37.81
CA ILE A 615 38.21 33.21 37.55
C ILE A 615 38.02 32.48 38.88
N LEU A 616 36.82 31.92 39.10
CA LEU A 616 36.52 31.16 40.30
C LEU A 616 37.31 29.85 40.34
N LEU A 617 38.07 29.65 41.41
CA LEU A 617 38.78 28.43 41.72
C LEU A 617 37.90 27.50 42.56
N ASN A 618 38.25 26.21 42.61
CA ASN A 618 37.58 25.29 43.51
C ASN A 618 37.86 25.66 44.98
N ASN A 619 36.86 26.29 45.61
CA ASN A 619 36.95 26.80 46.97
C ASN A 619 37.21 25.71 48.04
N ALA A 620 36.97 24.44 47.74
CA ALA A 620 37.26 23.32 48.63
C ALA A 620 38.72 22.87 48.58
N LEU A 621 39.45 23.23 47.53
CA LEU A 621 40.82 22.78 47.28
C LEU A 621 41.85 23.91 47.42
N VAL A 622 41.40 25.16 47.45
CA VAL A 622 42.27 26.32 47.75
C VAL A 622 42.49 26.47 49.25
N GLU A 623 43.71 26.87 49.58
CA GLU A 623 44.23 27.10 50.92
C GLU A 623 44.96 28.45 50.96
N PRO A 624 44.84 29.23 52.06
CA PRO A 624 45.56 30.49 52.24
C PRO A 624 47.09 30.29 52.34
N GLY A 625 47.89 31.18 51.76
CA GLY A 625 49.35 31.14 51.82
C GLY A 625 50.02 29.98 51.07
N VAL A 626 49.28 29.26 50.23
CA VAL A 626 49.79 28.12 49.46
C VAL A 626 50.21 28.57 48.06
N GLN A 627 51.29 27.97 47.55
CA GLN A 627 51.78 28.22 46.20
C GLN A 627 51.03 27.37 45.17
N TYR A 628 50.56 28.04 44.11
CA TYR A 628 49.89 27.44 42.97
C TYR A 628 50.71 27.67 41.70
N ARG A 629 50.61 26.70 40.79
CA ARG A 629 51.16 26.73 39.46
C ARG A 629 50.04 26.97 38.46
N VAL A 630 50.24 27.94 37.59
CA VAL A 630 49.40 28.23 36.42
C VAL A 630 50.08 27.63 35.21
N GLU A 631 49.37 26.81 34.46
CA GLU A 631 49.82 26.22 33.20
C GLU A 631 48.93 26.74 32.08
N VAL A 632 49.53 27.23 30.99
CA VAL A 632 48.82 27.73 29.80
C VAL A 632 49.29 26.97 28.58
N GLN A 633 48.34 26.55 27.74
CA GLN A 633 48.58 25.84 26.48
C GLN A 633 47.75 26.44 25.36
N VAL A 634 48.30 26.43 24.15
CA VAL A 634 47.60 26.85 22.93
C VAL A 634 47.14 25.63 22.15
N LYS A 635 45.99 25.73 21.52
CA LYS A 635 45.53 24.76 20.52
C LYS A 635 45.06 25.48 19.27
N ASP A 636 45.41 24.96 18.10
CA ASP A 636 44.84 25.38 16.83
C ASP A 636 43.37 24.87 16.69
N PRO A 637 42.64 25.19 15.61
CA PRO A 637 41.27 24.70 15.38
C PRO A 637 41.20 23.18 15.23
N HIS A 638 42.29 22.61 14.73
CA HIS A 638 42.53 21.19 14.57
C HIS A 638 43.14 20.59 15.82
N GLY A 639 42.95 21.23 16.98
CA GLY A 639 43.37 20.86 18.31
C GLY A 639 44.76 20.25 18.49
N ASN A 640 45.71 20.50 17.59
CA ASN A 640 47.11 20.25 17.86
C ASN A 640 47.53 21.21 18.97
N ALA A 641 48.21 20.68 19.97
CA ALA A 641 48.48 21.42 21.18
C ALA A 641 49.95 21.85 21.20
N GLY A 642 50.18 23.15 21.37
CA GLY A 642 51.52 23.69 21.54
C GLY A 642 52.14 23.30 22.88
N GLY A 643 53.36 23.79 23.12
CA GLY A 643 54.03 23.62 24.40
C GLY A 643 53.28 24.30 25.56
N ILE A 644 53.52 23.83 26.79
CA ILE A 644 52.93 24.37 28.01
C ILE A 644 53.86 25.42 28.60
N ALA A 645 53.38 26.66 28.75
CA ALA A 645 54.04 27.68 29.55
C ALA A 645 53.52 27.62 30.99
N GLN A 646 54.38 27.92 31.97
CA GLN A 646 54.02 27.88 33.38
C GLN A 646 54.54 29.08 34.18
N SER A 647 53.80 29.45 35.22
CA SER A 647 54.18 30.46 36.21
C SER A 647 53.55 30.15 37.57
N PHE A 648 53.93 30.87 38.63
CA PHE A 648 53.54 30.57 40.01
C PHE A 648 53.01 31.81 40.74
N TYR A 649 52.07 31.59 41.67
CA TYR A 649 51.65 32.61 42.63
C TYR A 649 51.37 31.98 43.99
N VAL A 650 51.47 32.78 45.05
CA VAL A 650 51.10 32.39 46.41
C VAL A 650 49.76 33.05 46.73
N SER A 651 48.77 32.27 47.19
CA SER A 651 47.50 32.84 47.63
C SER A 651 47.71 33.74 48.85
N THR A 652 46.80 34.70 49.04
CA THR A 652 46.80 35.56 50.23
C THR A 652 46.86 34.72 51.52
N SER A 653 47.75 35.10 52.45
CA SER A 653 48.01 34.38 53.70
C SER A 653 47.61 35.18 54.93
N CYS A 654 47.23 34.50 56.00
CA CYS A 654 47.05 35.12 57.30
C CYS A 654 48.35 35.12 58.13
N PRO A 655 48.48 36.04 59.11
CA PRO A 655 49.52 35.96 60.12
C PRO A 655 49.51 34.61 60.86
N ALA A 656 50.66 34.23 61.43
CA ALA A 656 50.78 32.99 62.19
C ALA A 656 49.72 32.90 63.31
N ASN A 657 49.06 31.75 63.42
CA ASN A 657 47.94 31.49 64.33
C ASN A 657 46.66 32.29 64.10
N PHE A 658 46.49 32.87 62.90
CA PHE A 658 45.21 33.41 62.46
C PHE A 658 44.64 32.55 61.32
N ALA A 659 43.31 32.47 61.23
CA ALA A 659 42.58 31.76 60.19
C ALA A 659 41.90 32.76 59.24
N TYR A 660 41.97 32.49 57.94
CA TYR A 660 41.34 33.27 56.88
C TYR A 660 39.82 33.12 56.90
N VAL A 661 39.10 34.24 56.80
CA VAL A 661 37.64 34.33 56.84
C VAL A 661 37.17 35.20 55.68
N TYR A 662 36.24 34.66 54.89
CA TYR A 662 35.47 35.42 53.91
C TYR A 662 34.00 35.05 54.02
N ASN A 663 33.15 36.02 54.35
CA ASN A 663 31.71 35.85 54.46
C ASN A 663 31.01 37.17 54.13
N GLU A 664 30.83 37.42 52.84
CA GLU A 664 30.35 38.69 52.26
C GLU A 664 29.07 39.26 52.92
N PRO A 665 28.03 38.47 53.27
CA PRO A 665 26.84 38.97 53.96
C PRO A 665 27.11 39.69 55.28
N TYR A 666 28.22 39.39 55.94
CA TYR A 666 28.60 39.94 57.24
C TYR A 666 29.80 40.88 57.16
N GLN A 667 30.75 40.57 56.26
CA GLN A 667 31.95 41.36 56.03
C GLN A 667 32.35 41.24 54.55
N ALA A 668 32.31 42.37 53.84
CA ALA A 668 32.59 42.42 52.40
C ALA A 668 34.06 42.12 52.05
N GLN A 669 34.99 42.47 52.95
CA GLN A 669 36.42 42.20 52.77
C GLN A 669 36.84 40.97 53.58
N PRO A 670 37.69 40.09 53.03
CA PRO A 670 38.23 39.00 53.82
C PRO A 670 39.16 39.53 54.92
N PHE A 671 39.20 38.82 56.03
CA PHE A 671 40.05 39.14 57.17
C PHE A 671 40.58 37.85 57.80
N CYS A 672 41.48 37.98 58.75
CA CYS A 672 42.04 36.86 59.50
C CYS A 672 41.61 36.94 60.96
N VAL A 673 41.10 35.86 61.55
CA VAL A 673 40.72 35.78 62.97
C VAL A 673 41.72 34.96 63.76
N ALA A 674 42.10 35.41 64.96
CA ALA A 674 42.95 34.63 65.84
C ALA A 674 42.33 33.24 66.11
N ARG A 675 43.15 32.19 66.01
CA ARG A 675 42.71 30.79 66.16
C ARG A 675 42.42 30.41 67.62
N TYR A 676 42.94 31.15 68.59
CA TYR A 676 42.77 30.90 70.03
C TYR A 676 42.42 32.21 70.74
N GLU A 677 41.87 32.14 71.95
CA GLU A 677 41.67 33.31 72.83
C GLU A 677 43.03 33.89 73.28
N ALA A 678 43.10 35.20 73.52
CA ALA A 678 44.31 35.88 73.98
C ALA A 678 44.89 35.28 75.26
N LYS A 679 46.22 35.20 75.35
CA LYS A 679 46.99 34.72 76.51
C LYS A 679 47.84 35.83 77.13
N VAL A 680 48.24 35.64 78.39
CA VAL A 680 49.07 36.59 79.16
C VAL A 680 50.48 36.68 78.55
N ASN A 681 50.92 37.89 78.24
CA ASN A 681 52.30 38.20 77.86
C ASN A 681 52.63 39.64 78.31
N ALA A 682 53.90 39.91 78.62
CA ALA A 682 54.37 41.17 79.17
C ALA A 682 54.29 42.37 78.18
N ASN A 683 54.24 42.12 76.86
CA ASN A 683 54.39 43.18 75.85
C ASN A 683 53.23 43.29 74.82
N ALA A 684 52.54 42.20 74.48
CA ALA A 684 51.43 42.16 73.50
C ALA A 684 50.68 40.82 73.62
N PRO A 685 49.37 40.73 73.29
CA PRO A 685 48.62 39.49 73.42
C PRO A 685 49.16 38.39 72.49
N GLN A 686 49.10 37.13 72.94
CA GLN A 686 49.47 35.96 72.13
C GLN A 686 48.26 35.07 71.88
N PHE A 687 48.18 34.50 70.67
CA PHE A 687 47.13 33.57 70.24
C PHE A 687 47.74 32.20 70.00
N ILE A 688 48.00 31.49 71.09
CA ILE A 688 48.65 30.18 71.10
C ILE A 688 47.80 29.20 71.93
N PRO A 689 47.92 27.88 71.73
CA PRO A 689 47.09 26.90 72.44
C PRO A 689 47.43 26.81 73.95
N THR A 690 48.68 27.13 74.34
CA THR A 690 49.17 26.99 75.71
C THR A 690 48.80 28.17 76.61
N GLY A 691 48.47 27.91 77.87
CA GLY A 691 48.13 28.92 78.87
C GLY A 691 46.61 29.18 78.95
N ALA A 692 46.15 29.68 80.10
CA ALA A 692 44.76 30.09 80.25
C ALA A 692 44.49 31.44 79.54
N PRO A 693 43.27 31.67 79.03
CA PRO A 693 42.85 32.98 78.53
C PRO A 693 43.14 34.12 79.53
N VAL A 694 43.55 35.27 79.00
CA VAL A 694 43.73 36.49 79.80
C VAL A 694 42.47 37.33 79.82
N SER A 695 41.99 37.64 81.03
CA SER A 695 40.90 38.60 81.21
C SER A 695 41.40 40.02 81.04
N ALA A 696 40.62 40.84 80.33
CA ALA A 696 40.94 42.23 80.06
C ALA A 696 39.64 43.06 80.11
N THR A 697 39.79 44.36 80.34
CA THR A 697 38.72 45.34 80.08
C THR A 697 38.68 45.68 78.58
N LEU A 698 37.57 46.26 78.10
CA LEU A 698 37.50 46.72 76.71
C LEU A 698 38.57 47.77 76.39
N MET A 699 38.85 48.67 77.35
CA MET A 699 39.93 49.66 77.27
C MET A 699 41.34 49.06 77.21
N GLN A 700 41.53 47.82 77.64
CA GLN A 700 42.79 47.09 77.54
C GLN A 700 42.87 46.25 76.26
N ALA A 701 41.77 45.58 75.90
CA ALA A 701 41.72 44.67 74.75
C ALA A 701 41.91 45.39 73.41
N ILE A 702 41.31 46.58 73.21
CA ILE A 702 41.45 47.35 71.97
C ILE A 702 42.91 47.77 71.73
N PRO A 703 43.60 48.47 72.66
CA PRO A 703 45.01 48.80 72.48
C PRO A 703 45.91 47.56 72.40
N ALA A 704 45.59 46.48 73.12
CA ALA A 704 46.34 45.23 73.05
C ALA A 704 46.33 44.63 71.64
N CYS A 705 45.18 44.60 70.96
CA CYS A 705 45.13 44.17 69.56
C CYS A 705 45.89 45.11 68.63
N ASN A 706 45.70 46.42 68.78
CA ASN A 706 46.39 47.41 67.95
C ASN A 706 47.92 47.38 68.12
N SER A 707 48.42 46.92 69.28
CA SER A 707 49.85 46.77 69.55
C SER A 707 50.55 45.70 68.71
N LEU A 708 49.80 44.79 68.07
CA LEU A 708 50.33 43.74 67.20
C LEU A 708 50.80 44.29 65.84
N GLY A 709 50.35 45.49 65.45
CA GLY A 709 50.75 46.16 64.22
C GLY A 709 49.58 46.77 63.44
N VAL A 710 49.90 47.40 62.31
CA VAL A 710 48.89 47.95 61.38
C VAL A 710 48.01 46.81 60.85
N GLY A 711 46.69 47.03 60.84
CA GLY A 711 45.70 46.05 60.38
C GLY A 711 45.15 45.15 61.49
N TYR A 712 45.78 45.11 62.67
CA TYR A 712 45.25 44.36 63.82
C TYR A 712 44.25 45.18 64.63
N THR A 713 43.10 44.58 64.93
CA THR A 713 42.03 45.19 65.74
C THR A 713 41.37 44.15 66.64
N LEU A 714 40.61 44.61 67.65
CA LEU A 714 39.72 43.74 68.40
C LEU A 714 38.57 43.30 67.49
N ILE A 715 38.17 42.02 67.57
CA ILE A 715 37.11 41.48 66.71
C ILE A 715 35.81 42.29 66.86
N SER A 716 35.21 42.68 65.74
CA SER A 716 33.89 43.31 65.74
C SER A 716 32.74 42.29 65.78
N ASN A 717 31.54 42.75 66.11
CA ASN A 717 30.33 41.97 66.17
C ASN A 717 29.96 41.38 64.79
N ASN A 718 30.21 42.12 63.71
CA ASN A 718 30.02 41.67 62.33
C ASN A 718 31.03 40.58 61.96
N GLN A 719 32.30 40.76 62.28
CA GLN A 719 33.34 39.75 62.07
C GLN A 719 33.10 38.49 62.90
N TRP A 720 32.66 38.63 64.14
CA TRP A 720 32.25 37.50 64.97
C TRP A 720 31.10 36.73 64.31
N ASN A 721 30.06 37.43 63.83
CA ASN A 721 28.94 36.80 63.13
C ASN A 721 29.37 36.13 61.82
N ALA A 722 30.31 36.72 61.07
CA ALA A 722 30.92 36.13 59.89
C ALA A 722 31.54 34.76 60.21
N VAL A 723 32.33 34.67 61.28
CA VAL A 723 32.96 33.43 61.75
C VAL A 723 31.92 32.43 62.24
N ALA A 724 30.97 32.86 63.09
CA ALA A 724 29.93 32.00 63.64
C ALA A 724 29.04 31.39 62.54
N ASP A 725 28.64 32.18 61.53
CA ASP A 725 27.86 31.71 60.38
C ASP A 725 28.63 30.65 59.57
N LEU A 726 29.94 30.86 59.34
CA LEU A 726 30.78 29.86 58.67
C LEU A 726 30.91 28.57 59.49
N ILE A 727 31.04 28.67 60.81
CA ILE A 727 31.09 27.50 61.70
C ILE A 727 29.82 26.66 61.55
N VAL A 728 28.64 27.30 61.54
CA VAL A 728 27.35 26.59 61.50
C VAL A 728 27.10 25.90 60.17
N ARG A 729 27.60 26.45 59.06
CA ARG A 729 27.47 25.87 57.71
C ARG A 729 28.35 24.65 57.46
N ARG A 730 29.26 24.32 58.38
CA ARG A 730 30.19 23.19 58.23
C ARG A 730 29.65 21.99 58.99
N ALA A 731 29.43 20.89 58.27
CA ALA A 731 28.87 19.66 58.81
C ALA A 731 29.72 19.08 59.97
N GLU A 732 31.05 19.24 59.91
CA GLU A 732 32.02 18.74 60.89
C GLU A 732 31.93 19.41 62.27
N ASN A 733 31.18 20.51 62.35
CA ASN A 733 30.88 21.22 63.58
C ASN A 733 29.58 20.74 64.25
N TRP A 734 28.92 19.70 63.72
CA TRP A 734 27.70 19.11 64.28
C TRP A 734 27.96 17.70 64.82
N THR A 735 27.26 17.34 65.89
CA THR A 735 27.39 16.01 66.52
C THR A 735 27.07 14.84 65.58
N ASN A 736 26.23 15.06 64.57
CA ASN A 736 25.86 14.05 63.56
C ASN A 736 26.55 14.24 62.21
N ASN A 737 27.54 15.14 62.12
CA ASN A 737 28.23 15.46 60.88
C ASN A 737 27.28 15.89 59.74
N SER A 738 26.19 16.60 60.09
CA SER A 738 25.20 17.12 59.15
C SER A 738 24.64 18.45 59.66
N VAL A 739 24.63 19.46 58.79
CA VAL A 739 24.13 20.79 59.12
C VAL A 739 22.66 20.72 59.53
N GLY A 740 22.33 21.29 60.69
CA GLY A 740 20.96 21.34 61.20
C GLY A 740 20.44 20.06 61.86
N VAL A 741 21.30 19.05 62.10
CA VAL A 741 20.90 17.79 62.73
C VAL A 741 21.72 17.53 63.99
N GLY A 742 21.06 17.37 65.13
CA GLY A 742 21.72 17.22 66.44
C GLY A 742 22.09 18.54 67.08
N ILE A 743 23.25 18.60 67.72
CA ILE A 743 23.73 19.77 68.46
C ILE A 743 24.90 20.39 67.70
N LEU A 744 24.92 21.73 67.59
CA LEU A 744 26.11 22.44 67.15
C LEU A 744 27.16 22.36 68.26
N HIS A 745 28.37 21.90 67.93
CA HIS A 745 29.47 21.90 68.88
C HIS A 745 29.70 23.32 69.40
N ARG A 746 29.72 23.46 70.71
CA ARG A 746 29.52 24.74 71.40
C ARG A 746 30.70 25.11 72.29
N GLY A 747 31.85 24.50 72.02
CA GLY A 747 33.08 24.71 72.77
C GLY A 747 33.08 24.03 74.15
N ASN A 748 33.90 24.55 75.07
CA ASN A 748 34.01 23.98 76.42
C ASN A 748 32.75 24.29 77.23
N ASN A 749 31.94 23.28 77.54
CA ASN A 749 30.70 23.42 78.31
C ASN A 749 30.77 22.81 79.73
N GLN A 750 31.97 22.41 80.16
CA GLN A 750 32.19 21.84 81.50
C GLN A 750 32.38 22.95 82.53
N ILE A 751 31.83 22.78 83.73
CA ILE A 751 32.04 23.72 84.84
C ILE A 751 33.46 23.53 85.38
N VAL A 752 34.43 24.17 84.73
CA VAL A 752 35.85 24.14 85.04
C VAL A 752 36.42 25.55 85.02
N SER A 753 37.57 25.75 85.66
CA SER A 753 38.34 26.99 85.51
C SER A 753 38.78 27.19 84.05
N LEU A 754 39.05 28.44 83.69
CA LEU A 754 39.67 28.78 82.41
C LEU A 754 40.88 27.88 82.13
N SER A 755 40.89 27.24 80.97
CA SER A 755 41.81 26.15 80.68
C SER A 755 42.46 26.31 79.31
N ALA A 756 43.69 25.80 79.17
CA ALA A 756 44.43 25.84 77.91
C ALA A 756 43.77 24.96 76.83
N VAL A 757 44.09 25.20 75.57
CA VAL A 757 43.68 24.33 74.46
C VAL A 757 44.68 23.18 74.33
N GLN A 758 44.16 21.96 74.21
CA GLN A 758 44.95 20.79 73.86
C GLN A 758 44.59 20.35 72.42
N GLU A 759 45.43 20.70 71.44
CA GLU A 759 45.06 20.45 70.03
C GLU A 759 44.93 18.97 69.66
N SER A 760 45.63 18.09 70.39
CA SER A 760 45.53 16.64 70.24
C SER A 760 44.19 16.07 70.75
N ASP A 761 43.47 16.82 71.58
CA ASP A 761 42.22 16.41 72.20
C ASP A 761 41.20 17.58 72.19
N PRO A 762 40.32 17.65 71.18
CA PRO A 762 39.39 18.76 71.03
C PRO A 762 38.30 18.81 72.11
N CYS A 763 38.25 17.82 73.01
CA CYS A 763 37.25 17.71 74.09
C CYS A 763 37.83 18.11 75.45
N TRP A 764 39.16 18.20 75.58
CA TRP A 764 39.85 18.42 76.85
C TRP A 764 39.35 19.69 77.57
N PRO A 765 39.08 19.66 78.90
CA PRO A 765 39.44 18.61 79.86
C PRO A 765 38.47 17.43 79.99
N GLN A 766 37.43 17.36 79.14
CA GLN A 766 36.57 16.17 79.10
C GLN A 766 37.31 15.02 78.44
N THR A 767 37.60 13.98 79.21
CA THR A 767 38.35 12.80 78.75
C THR A 767 37.44 11.68 78.22
N ASP A 768 36.12 11.78 78.43
CA ASP A 768 35.14 10.87 77.83
C ASP A 768 34.74 11.34 76.42
N THR A 769 35.26 10.63 75.41
CA THR A 769 35.00 10.92 73.99
C THR A 769 33.55 10.66 73.58
N ALA A 770 32.84 9.75 74.23
CA ALA A 770 31.43 9.45 73.93
C ALA A 770 30.51 10.54 74.48
N LEU A 771 30.83 11.07 75.67
CA LEU A 771 30.17 12.27 76.20
C LEU A 771 30.47 13.49 75.33
N CYS A 772 31.72 13.68 74.92
CA CYS A 772 32.11 14.78 74.01
C CYS A 772 31.31 14.82 72.71
N ALA A 773 31.09 13.66 72.08
CA ALA A 773 30.33 13.56 70.83
C ALA A 773 28.82 13.77 71.02
N SER A 774 28.26 13.39 72.18
CA SER A 774 26.81 13.42 72.42
C SER A 774 26.30 14.71 73.09
N ASN A 775 27.15 15.42 73.84
CA ASN A 775 26.77 16.64 74.57
C ASN A 775 27.21 17.94 73.88
N GLY A 776 27.86 17.86 72.71
CA GLY A 776 28.34 19.01 71.96
C GLY A 776 29.60 19.69 72.52
N ASN A 777 30.32 19.07 73.47
CA ASN A 777 31.51 19.61 74.13
C ASN A 777 32.80 19.45 73.29
N LYS A 778 32.89 20.17 72.18
CA LYS A 778 34.07 20.17 71.30
C LYS A 778 34.56 21.61 71.13
N ARG A 779 35.79 21.87 71.56
CA ARG A 779 36.48 23.17 71.59
C ARG A 779 37.01 23.62 70.23
N LYS A 780 37.15 22.67 69.30
CA LYS A 780 37.59 22.92 67.92
C LYS A 780 36.41 23.09 66.98
N HIS A 781 36.35 24.24 66.32
CA HIS A 781 35.48 24.48 65.17
C HIS A 781 36.29 24.54 63.88
N ILE A 782 35.76 23.94 62.82
CA ILE A 782 36.34 23.94 61.48
C ILE A 782 35.73 25.08 60.66
N LEU A 783 36.59 25.86 60.00
CA LEU A 783 36.23 26.91 59.05
C LEU A 783 36.43 26.41 57.60
N PRO A 784 35.95 27.15 56.59
CA PRO A 784 36.34 26.91 55.19
C PRO A 784 37.87 26.83 55.01
N PHE A 785 38.29 26.19 53.92
CA PHE A 785 39.70 25.94 53.61
C PHE A 785 40.41 25.05 54.66
N ASN A 786 39.62 24.22 55.37
CA ASN A 786 40.07 23.26 56.39
C ASN A 786 40.88 23.86 57.56
N GLN A 787 40.68 25.15 57.83
CA GLN A 787 41.29 25.83 58.97
C GLN A 787 40.50 25.54 60.25
N SER A 788 41.12 25.74 61.42
CA SER A 788 40.42 25.58 62.70
C SER A 788 40.54 26.80 63.60
N VAL A 789 39.45 27.11 64.28
CA VAL A 789 39.39 28.06 65.39
C VAL A 789 39.00 27.30 66.66
N TRP A 790 39.52 27.76 67.79
CA TRP A 790 39.36 27.13 69.09
C TRP A 790 38.69 28.10 70.06
N ASP A 791 37.86 27.54 70.92
CA ASP A 791 37.13 28.26 71.98
C ASP A 791 36.42 29.51 71.47
N MET A 792 35.85 29.45 70.25
CA MET A 792 34.97 30.51 69.76
C MET A 792 33.66 30.60 70.56
N ALA A 793 33.41 29.59 71.41
CA ALA A 793 32.35 29.56 72.39
C ALA A 793 32.82 28.76 73.60
N GLY A 794 32.30 29.06 74.79
CA GLY A 794 32.71 28.39 76.02
C GLY A 794 34.16 28.70 76.42
N ASN A 795 34.62 28.14 77.53
CA ASN A 795 35.88 28.55 78.19
C ASN A 795 35.79 29.99 78.73
N ALA A 796 36.18 31.02 77.96
CA ALA A 796 35.97 32.42 78.33
C ALA A 796 34.92 33.10 77.42
N MET A 797 34.14 34.03 77.98
CA MET A 797 33.34 34.93 77.15
C MET A 797 34.22 36.07 76.63
N GLU A 798 34.02 36.51 75.40
CA GLU A 798 34.98 37.39 74.74
C GLU A 798 34.44 38.77 74.41
N LEU A 799 35.27 39.77 74.62
CA LEU A 799 35.00 41.17 74.24
C LEU A 799 34.99 41.32 72.71
N VAL A 800 34.05 42.13 72.23
CA VAL A 800 34.05 42.68 70.87
C VAL A 800 34.29 44.19 70.90
N SER A 801 34.74 44.76 69.78
CA SER A 801 35.02 46.21 69.67
C SER A 801 33.79 47.11 69.75
N ASP A 802 32.59 46.55 69.51
CA ASP A 802 31.34 47.29 69.43
C ASP A 802 30.78 47.62 70.82
N THR A 803 30.39 48.88 70.99
CA THR A 803 29.56 49.34 72.10
C THR A 803 28.14 49.59 71.61
N ASP A 804 27.16 49.52 72.50
CA ASP A 804 25.71 49.33 72.26
C ASP A 804 24.92 50.40 71.43
N SER A 805 25.58 51.24 70.63
CA SER A 805 24.90 52.12 69.65
C SER A 805 24.39 51.38 68.40
N VAL A 806 24.60 50.07 68.31
CA VAL A 806 24.19 49.22 67.18
C VAL A 806 23.23 48.18 67.73
N SER A 807 21.93 48.29 67.39
CA SER A 807 20.98 47.18 67.57
C SER A 807 21.62 45.94 66.93
N PRO A 808 22.03 44.93 67.71
CA PRO A 808 22.71 43.83 67.11
C PRO A 808 21.68 43.11 66.26
N GLN A 809 21.98 42.92 64.96
CA GLN A 809 21.20 42.10 64.03
C GLN A 809 21.23 40.61 64.43
N THR A 810 21.25 40.32 65.73
CA THR A 810 21.35 39.01 66.36
C THR A 810 20.00 38.41 66.71
N ALA A 811 18.90 39.14 66.60
CA ALA A 811 17.57 38.64 66.94
C ALA A 811 17.03 37.56 65.97
N ASP A 812 17.66 37.34 64.81
CA ASP A 812 17.12 36.49 63.73
C ASP A 812 17.69 35.06 63.66
N TYR A 813 18.56 34.64 64.60
CA TYR A 813 19.29 33.36 64.45
C TYR A 813 18.55 32.14 64.99
N VAL A 814 17.78 32.29 66.07
CA VAL A 814 17.02 31.22 66.72
C VAL A 814 15.65 31.74 67.16
N SER A 815 14.57 31.05 66.79
CA SER A 815 13.23 31.28 67.34
C SER A 815 12.65 29.99 67.93
N MET A 816 11.96 30.10 69.06
CA MET A 816 11.49 28.95 69.82
C MET A 816 10.14 28.47 69.26
N LEU A 817 9.99 27.16 68.98
CA LEU A 817 8.77 26.61 68.37
C LEU A 817 7.94 25.76 69.34
N ALA A 818 8.59 25.01 70.23
CA ALA A 818 7.99 24.20 71.31
C ALA A 818 9.06 23.87 72.38
N ALA A 819 8.67 23.29 73.53
CA ALA A 819 9.59 22.93 74.63
C ALA A 819 10.70 21.92 74.27
N SER A 820 10.68 21.35 73.06
CA SER A 820 11.65 20.36 72.56
C SER A 820 12.28 20.73 71.19
N ALA A 821 12.04 21.93 70.64
CA ALA A 821 12.55 22.31 69.32
C ALA A 821 12.84 23.81 69.12
N VAL A 822 13.91 24.11 68.39
CA VAL A 822 14.27 25.47 67.95
C VAL A 822 14.21 25.58 66.42
N LYS A 823 13.69 26.71 65.91
CA LYS A 823 13.86 27.11 64.51
C LYS A 823 15.15 27.89 64.40
N THR A 824 15.99 27.53 63.46
CA THR A 824 17.19 28.30 63.15
C THR A 824 17.08 28.89 61.76
N LYS A 825 17.82 29.97 61.49
CA LYS A 825 17.97 30.53 60.14
C LYS A 825 18.64 29.55 59.14
N TYR A 826 19.18 28.43 59.64
CA TYR A 826 20.12 27.56 58.93
C TYR A 826 19.56 26.16 58.60
N GLY A 827 18.26 25.89 58.83
CA GLY A 827 17.66 24.59 58.53
C GLY A 827 16.22 24.40 59.04
N THR A 828 15.78 23.14 59.10
CA THR A 828 14.48 22.71 59.64
C THR A 828 14.40 22.85 61.17
N ASN A 829 13.25 22.50 61.76
CA ASN A 829 13.06 22.49 63.21
C ASN A 829 14.07 21.54 63.86
N GLN A 830 15.03 22.06 64.63
CA GLN A 830 16.05 21.26 65.31
C GLN A 830 15.49 20.72 66.62
N THR A 831 15.60 19.41 66.83
CA THR A 831 15.31 18.75 68.10
C THR A 831 16.62 18.41 68.82
N CYS A 832 16.71 18.80 70.09
CA CYS A 832 17.87 18.50 70.93
C CYS A 832 17.44 18.30 72.39
N SER A 833 18.33 17.75 73.21
CA SER A 833 18.08 17.43 74.62
C SER A 833 17.83 18.64 75.53
N ALA A 834 18.19 19.86 75.10
CA ALA A 834 17.98 21.11 75.85
C ALA A 834 17.63 22.30 74.94
N PRO A 835 16.39 22.39 74.42
CA PRO A 835 15.98 23.42 73.46
C PRO A 835 15.32 24.66 74.11
N SER A 836 15.16 24.66 75.44
CA SER A 836 14.72 25.80 76.24
C SER A 836 15.65 25.96 77.46
N GLY A 837 16.51 26.98 77.45
CA GLY A 837 17.50 27.20 78.51
C GLY A 837 18.63 28.12 78.08
N VAL A 838 19.83 27.87 78.60
CA VAL A 838 21.04 28.65 78.30
C VAL A 838 21.65 28.33 76.91
N ASP A 839 21.26 27.22 76.29
CA ASP A 839 22.13 26.57 75.29
C ASP A 839 21.56 26.45 73.87
N TYR A 840 20.24 26.53 73.67
CA TYR A 840 19.54 26.56 72.36
C TYR A 840 20.16 25.65 71.29
N CYS A 841 20.28 24.35 71.57
CA CYS A 841 20.91 23.35 70.68
C CYS A 841 22.35 23.68 70.22
N GLY A 842 23.10 24.42 71.04
CA GLY A 842 24.49 24.82 70.82
C GLY A 842 24.69 26.17 70.14
N PHE A 843 23.60 26.87 69.81
CA PHE A 843 23.66 28.23 69.28
C PHE A 843 23.94 29.27 70.37
N GLY A 844 23.59 28.95 71.62
CA GLY A 844 23.80 29.82 72.76
C GLY A 844 22.70 30.87 72.95
N ARG A 845 22.82 31.70 73.99
CA ARG A 845 21.77 32.63 74.44
C ARG A 845 22.16 34.08 74.16
N ILE A 846 21.18 34.84 73.68
CA ILE A 846 21.27 36.30 73.55
C ILE A 846 20.53 36.93 74.74
N ASP A 847 21.26 37.67 75.58
CA ASP A 847 20.72 38.42 76.71
C ASP A 847 21.25 39.86 76.71
N LEU A 848 20.46 40.74 76.10
CA LEU A 848 20.76 42.16 75.98
C LEU A 848 19.86 43.00 76.91
N SER A 849 19.16 42.36 77.84
CA SER A 849 18.17 43.01 78.70
C SER A 849 18.78 43.96 79.74
N ASN A 850 20.07 43.79 80.06
CA ASN A 850 20.79 44.61 81.00
C ASN A 850 21.15 45.99 80.41
N ASN A 851 20.23 46.93 80.50
CA ASN A 851 20.39 48.30 79.99
C ASN A 851 21.38 49.16 80.80
N ALA A 852 21.95 48.65 81.90
CA ALA A 852 22.95 49.36 82.71
C ALA A 852 24.40 49.14 82.21
N GLY A 853 24.64 48.13 81.37
CA GLY A 853 25.94 47.91 80.72
C GLY A 853 25.95 48.39 79.27
N ASN A 854 27.12 48.72 78.73
CA ASN A 854 27.29 49.16 77.33
C ASN A 854 28.31 48.33 76.51
N VAL A 855 28.85 47.27 77.11
CA VAL A 855 29.80 46.33 76.48
C VAL A 855 29.12 45.02 76.14
N ILE A 856 29.45 44.48 74.96
CA ILE A 856 28.96 43.19 74.46
C ILE A 856 30.04 42.11 74.65
N TRP A 857 29.60 40.98 75.20
CA TRP A 857 30.42 39.78 75.38
C TRP A 857 29.84 38.63 74.54
N ARG A 858 30.70 37.88 73.85
CA ARG A 858 30.30 36.80 72.94
C ARG A 858 30.81 35.43 73.39
N GLY A 859 30.25 34.35 72.82
CA GLY A 859 30.73 32.97 73.02
C GLY A 859 30.27 32.28 74.31
N GLY A 860 30.03 33.06 75.37
CA GLY A 860 29.62 32.54 76.68
C GLY A 860 30.78 31.87 77.44
N SER A 861 30.58 31.61 78.73
CA SER A 861 31.63 31.12 79.63
C SER A 861 31.19 29.88 80.41
N SER A 862 32.16 29.01 80.72
CA SER A 862 31.97 27.77 81.47
C SER A 862 32.43 27.84 82.92
N VAL A 863 32.82 29.02 83.44
CA VAL A 863 33.44 29.18 84.77
C VAL A 863 32.42 29.50 85.88
N SER A 864 32.42 28.66 86.91
CA SER A 864 31.82 28.75 88.27
C SER A 864 30.40 29.31 88.45
N THR A 865 29.51 28.41 88.89
CA THR A 865 28.12 28.55 89.44
C THR A 865 26.96 28.36 88.47
N ALA A 866 27.07 28.71 87.19
CA ALA A 866 26.19 28.23 86.10
C ALA A 866 26.78 28.63 84.73
N PRO A 867 26.72 27.79 83.68
CA PRO A 867 27.19 28.16 82.35
C PRO A 867 26.44 29.39 81.82
N LYS A 868 27.20 30.44 81.42
CA LYS A 868 26.65 31.69 80.90
C LYS A 868 26.39 31.56 79.40
N GLY A 869 25.30 30.87 79.07
CA GLY A 869 24.78 30.76 77.72
C GLY A 869 25.84 30.45 76.68
N ILE A 870 26.34 29.21 76.63
CA ILE A 870 27.52 28.86 75.82
C ILE A 870 27.09 28.50 74.37
N GLY A 871 27.64 29.23 73.40
CA GLY A 871 27.41 29.01 71.96
C GLY A 871 28.01 30.13 71.10
N VAL A 872 28.28 29.82 69.83
CA VAL A 872 28.99 30.77 68.92
C VAL A 872 28.18 32.01 68.58
N PHE A 873 26.86 32.01 68.77
CA PHE A 873 26.01 33.20 68.62
C PHE A 873 25.65 33.87 69.94
N SER A 874 26.12 33.35 71.08
CA SER A 874 25.86 33.96 72.37
C SER A 874 26.30 35.41 72.41
N ALA A 875 25.47 36.23 73.04
CA ALA A 875 25.72 37.65 73.22
C ALA A 875 25.11 38.09 74.54
N ILE A 876 25.92 38.68 75.41
CA ILE A 876 25.46 39.20 76.70
C ILE A 876 25.90 40.66 76.82
N ARG A 877 24.97 41.54 77.21
CA ARG A 877 25.27 42.92 77.57
C ARG A 877 25.58 42.98 79.07
N SER A 878 26.80 43.35 79.44
CA SER A 878 27.19 43.41 80.84
C SER A 878 28.43 44.27 81.08
N GLY A 879 28.38 45.06 82.15
CA GLY A 879 29.47 45.95 82.56
C GLY A 879 29.65 47.16 81.63
N ASP A 880 30.64 47.97 81.98
CA ASP A 880 31.16 49.08 81.19
C ASP A 880 32.54 48.77 80.59
N ALA A 881 33.11 49.72 79.86
CA ALA A 881 34.42 49.55 79.19
C ALA A 881 35.61 49.31 80.16
N SER A 882 35.42 49.53 81.46
CA SER A 882 36.40 49.31 82.53
C SER A 882 36.16 48.01 83.33
N THR A 883 35.05 47.32 83.05
CA THR A 883 34.68 46.10 83.76
C THR A 883 35.56 44.93 83.34
N ILE A 884 36.05 44.16 84.32
CA ILE A 884 36.77 42.91 84.11
C ILE A 884 36.00 41.74 84.72
N PHE A 885 35.83 40.67 83.95
CA PHE A 885 35.28 39.41 84.45
C PHE A 885 36.40 38.38 84.57
N THR A 886 36.39 37.61 85.66
CA THR A 886 37.37 36.53 85.89
C THR A 886 37.22 35.37 84.90
N ASP A 887 36.11 35.36 84.17
CA ASP A 887 35.79 34.42 83.10
C ASP A 887 35.67 35.11 81.74
N GLY A 888 36.26 36.30 81.62
CA GLY A 888 36.35 37.07 80.39
C GLY A 888 37.66 36.85 79.63
N GLY A 889 37.62 37.09 78.33
CA GLY A 889 38.75 37.04 77.40
C GLY A 889 38.53 37.97 76.20
N PHE A 890 39.39 37.85 75.19
CA PHE A 890 39.25 38.55 73.91
C PHE A 890 40.06 37.86 72.80
N ARG A 891 39.74 38.19 71.54
CA ARG A 891 40.51 37.79 70.36
C ARG A 891 40.68 38.94 69.37
N CYS A 892 41.83 38.97 68.71
CA CYS A 892 42.09 39.96 67.66
C CYS A 892 41.80 39.40 66.27
N VAL A 893 41.61 40.32 65.33
CA VAL A 893 41.56 40.07 63.89
C VAL A 893 42.67 40.84 63.18
N TYR A 894 42.96 40.48 61.94
CA TYR A 894 43.84 41.20 61.02
C TYR A 894 43.13 41.44 59.69
N GLU A 895 43.01 42.70 59.29
CA GLU A 895 42.40 43.10 58.01
C GLU A 895 43.39 42.85 56.85
N LEU A 896 42.95 42.10 55.83
CA LEU A 896 43.77 41.78 54.64
C LEU A 896 43.78 42.89 53.62
#